data_AF-A0A814GMS6-F1
#
_entry.id   AF-A0A814GMS6-F1
#
_cell.length_a   1.000
_cell.length_b   1.000
_cell.length_c   1.000
_cell.angle_alpha   90.00
_cell.angle_beta   90.00
_cell.angle_gamma   90.00
#
_symmetry.space_group_name_H-M   'P 1'
#
loop_
_entity.id
_entity.type
_entity.pdbx_description
1 polymer ?
#
loop_
_entity_poly.entity_id
_entity_poly.type
_entity_poly.pdbx_seq_one_letter_code
_entity_poly.pdbx_strand_id
1 'polypeptide(L)'
;MYRLIQLLILIFGIAYLVIHKKGYQEIDTSIISSVILKVKGLGFRQTDDNHTLVIDGADYIVPPQENNALFLMTNFIRTHQREKRCEESPFDQKTACPDNAYCQTTKNYRRANGKWTGRCLFRNDSSANRSRSPLGRCELEGWCPIENDVYLPEPIRDALNFTIYVKNFIEFPRFKVIRKNFQLDVNYLRSCNYDSVTHKTCPVFRVGTLLDIVESNPTEQHYMLKSGAVIRVKIDWNCNLDKSLDFCLPEYSFTRLDAADKEQSFAHGFNFRLSSLSLLLALMYRLIQLLILIFGIAYLVIHKKGYQEIDTSIISSTILRVKGLGSIQTDDNHTLVIDGADYTVPPQENNALFLMTNFIRTNQQDKRCEESPSLKIAACKNDTHCELNKNSEKANGKWTGRCLFRNDTSANSSRSELGRCELEGWCPVENDYYISEPTHDALNFTIYVKNFIEFPRFKVIRKNFQFNTSYLRYCNYDSVTHKTCPMFRVGTLLDIVESNRTEQYYMLKLGAVIRVKIDWNCNLDKSLDFCLPEYSFTRLDAADKEQSFAHGFNFRFASYWKHQNRSYRTLTKAYGLRFIISVSGYAGRFDLMTLALNIGSLVGILGLVSGYAGRFDLMTLALNIGSLVGILGLVKFICDCIALYVHPQ
;
A
#
# COMPACT_ATOMS: atom_id res chain seq x y z
N MET A 1 -34.62 -58.24 24.01
CA MET A 1 -34.21 -57.22 25.01
C MET A 1 -33.21 -56.22 24.44
N TYR A 2 -32.06 -56.64 23.90
CA TYR A 2 -31.02 -55.76 23.35
C TYR A 2 -31.52 -54.76 22.27
N ARG A 3 -32.32 -55.21 21.30
CA ARG A 3 -32.90 -54.32 20.27
C ARG A 3 -33.89 -53.28 20.82
N LEU A 4 -34.54 -53.57 21.94
CA LEU A 4 -35.51 -52.66 22.57
C LEU A 4 -34.80 -51.57 23.38
N ILE A 5 -33.68 -51.93 24.03
CA ILE A 5 -32.78 -50.98 24.68
C ILE A 5 -32.11 -50.06 23.64
N GLN A 6 -31.67 -50.59 22.49
CA GLN A 6 -31.15 -49.78 21.38
C GLN A 6 -32.19 -48.78 20.86
N LEU A 7 -33.46 -49.20 20.70
CA LEU A 7 -34.53 -48.31 20.26
C LEU A 7 -34.78 -47.17 21.27
N LEU A 8 -34.80 -47.48 22.58
CA LEU A 8 -34.97 -46.47 23.63
C LEU A 8 -33.82 -45.47 23.66
N ILE A 9 -32.57 -45.94 23.53
CA ILE A 9 -31.39 -45.06 23.45
C ILE A 9 -31.45 -44.17 22.21
N LEU A 10 -31.87 -44.72 21.06
CA LEU A 10 -32.02 -43.97 19.82
C LEU A 10 -33.12 -42.89 19.93
N ILE A 11 -34.28 -43.25 20.48
CA ILE A 11 -35.38 -42.30 20.72
C ILE A 11 -34.94 -41.21 21.70
N PHE A 12 -34.28 -41.57 22.79
CA PHE A 12 -33.74 -40.61 23.75
C PHE A 12 -32.69 -39.71 23.10
N GLY A 13 -31.77 -40.27 22.30
CA GLY A 13 -30.77 -39.51 21.56
C GLY A 13 -31.39 -38.51 20.59
N ILE A 14 -32.39 -38.93 19.80
CA ILE A 14 -33.10 -38.05 18.86
C ILE A 14 -33.89 -36.97 19.63
N ALA A 15 -34.67 -37.35 20.64
CA ALA A 15 -35.49 -36.42 21.40
C ALA A 15 -34.65 -35.41 22.19
N TYR A 16 -33.59 -35.87 22.86
CA TYR A 16 -32.77 -35.03 23.73
C TYR A 16 -31.66 -34.29 22.97
N LEU A 17 -30.86 -34.98 22.14
CA LEU A 17 -29.72 -34.35 21.47
C LEU A 17 -30.15 -33.56 20.22
N VAL A 18 -31.03 -34.14 19.39
CA VAL A 18 -31.42 -33.50 18.12
C VAL A 18 -32.53 -32.48 18.34
N ILE A 19 -33.62 -32.82 19.03
CA ILE A 19 -34.77 -31.91 19.17
C ILE A 19 -34.55 -30.91 20.32
N HIS A 20 -34.27 -31.37 21.53
CA HIS A 20 -34.20 -30.49 22.70
C HIS A 20 -32.91 -29.66 22.74
N LYS A 21 -31.74 -30.29 22.53
CA LYS A 21 -30.45 -29.57 22.48
C LYS A 21 -30.14 -28.94 21.13
N LYS A 22 -31.00 -29.14 20.12
CA LYS A 22 -30.81 -28.65 18.75
C LYS A 22 -29.40 -28.95 18.20
N GLY A 23 -28.87 -30.14 18.48
CA GLY A 23 -27.51 -30.53 18.08
C GLY A 23 -27.27 -30.60 16.57
N TYR A 24 -28.33 -30.42 15.76
CA TYR A 24 -28.23 -30.24 14.31
C TYR A 24 -27.85 -28.80 13.90
N GLN A 25 -28.02 -27.81 14.78
CA GLN A 25 -27.74 -26.42 14.49
C GLN A 25 -26.25 -26.12 14.71
N GLU A 26 -25.61 -25.55 13.70
CA GLU A 26 -24.29 -24.96 13.83
C GLU A 26 -24.43 -23.58 14.51
N ILE A 27 -23.60 -23.29 15.50
CA ILE A 27 -23.67 -22.04 16.29
C ILE A 27 -22.43 -21.21 16.01
N ASP A 28 -22.63 -19.95 15.62
CA ASP A 28 -21.58 -18.94 15.57
C ASP A 28 -21.61 -18.09 16.85
N THR A 29 -20.60 -18.27 17.70
CA THR A 29 -20.42 -17.48 18.93
C THR A 29 -19.56 -16.24 18.70
N SER A 30 -18.96 -16.09 17.52
CA SER A 30 -18.02 -15.01 17.18
C SER A 30 -18.74 -13.86 16.48
N ILE A 31 -19.54 -13.09 17.20
CA ILE A 31 -20.25 -11.94 16.63
C ILE A 31 -19.31 -10.73 16.54
N ILE A 32 -19.20 -10.13 15.36
CA ILE A 32 -18.53 -8.83 15.18
C ILE A 32 -19.61 -7.76 15.28
N SER A 33 -19.50 -6.85 16.26
CA SER A 33 -20.47 -5.78 16.46
C SER A 33 -19.84 -4.39 16.38
N SER A 34 -20.52 -3.47 15.72
CA SER A 34 -20.22 -2.03 15.75
C SER A 34 -21.42 -1.26 16.27
N VAL A 35 -21.20 -0.35 17.22
CA VAL A 35 -22.24 0.49 17.80
C VAL A 35 -21.90 1.96 17.60
N ILE A 36 -22.85 2.73 17.08
CA ILE A 36 -22.76 4.18 16.92
C ILE A 36 -23.91 4.81 17.70
N LEU A 37 -23.58 5.77 18.56
CA LEU A 37 -24.53 6.47 19.43
C LEU A 37 -24.74 7.90 18.90
N LYS A 38 -25.99 8.36 18.90
CA LYS A 38 -26.34 9.74 18.60
C LYS A 38 -27.32 10.27 19.62
N VAL A 39 -27.00 11.39 20.24
CA VAL A 39 -27.89 12.03 21.23
C VAL A 39 -28.54 13.27 20.63
N LYS A 40 -29.79 13.54 21.00
CA LYS A 40 -30.47 14.81 20.73
C LYS A 40 -31.20 15.27 21.99
N GLY A 41 -31.06 16.56 22.28
CA GLY A 41 -31.69 17.21 23.41
C GLY A 41 -31.27 18.68 23.50
N LEU A 42 -32.07 19.47 24.21
CA LEU A 42 -31.76 20.84 24.61
C LEU A 42 -32.02 20.92 26.10
N GLY A 43 -31.04 21.41 26.86
CA GLY A 43 -31.17 21.60 28.29
C GLY A 43 -30.93 23.05 28.67
N PHE A 44 -31.65 23.48 29.71
CA PHE A 44 -31.52 24.81 30.27
C PHE A 44 -31.07 24.70 31.71
N ARG A 45 -30.06 25.50 32.08
CA ARG A 45 -29.63 25.62 33.46
C ARG A 45 -29.49 27.07 33.85
N GLN A 46 -30.09 27.45 34.97
CA GLN A 46 -29.86 28.77 35.56
C GLN A 46 -28.50 28.75 36.25
N THR A 47 -27.62 29.66 35.88
CA THR A 47 -26.32 29.83 36.53
C THR A 47 -26.46 30.66 37.80
N ASP A 48 -25.45 30.62 38.66
CA ASP A 48 -25.41 31.41 39.90
C ASP A 48 -25.49 32.93 39.64
N ASP A 49 -25.14 33.37 38.42
CA ASP A 49 -25.25 34.77 37.94
C ASP A 49 -26.65 35.12 37.38
N ASN A 50 -27.66 34.28 37.61
CA ASN A 50 -29.04 34.44 37.13
C ASN A 50 -29.19 34.43 35.60
N HIS A 51 -28.16 34.00 34.86
CA HIS A 51 -28.20 33.82 33.41
C HIS A 51 -28.66 32.40 33.07
N THR A 52 -29.48 32.26 32.03
CA THR A 52 -29.88 30.93 31.54
C THR A 52 -28.80 30.41 30.59
N LEU A 53 -28.04 29.42 31.03
CA LEU A 53 -27.13 28.67 30.18
C LEU A 53 -27.96 27.70 29.34
N VAL A 54 -27.96 27.92 28.03
CA VAL A 54 -28.48 26.96 27.05
C VAL A 54 -27.36 25.98 26.76
N ILE A 55 -27.67 24.69 26.91
CA ILE A 55 -26.72 23.61 26.72
C ILE A 55 -27.30 22.71 25.64
N ASP A 56 -26.53 22.47 24.58
CA ASP A 56 -26.95 21.66 23.43
C ASP A 56 -26.17 20.33 23.33
N GLY A 57 -26.36 19.59 22.24
CA GLY A 57 -25.71 18.29 22.05
C GLY A 57 -24.18 18.34 22.01
N ALA A 58 -23.57 19.50 21.73
CA ALA A 58 -22.13 19.72 21.75
C ALA A 58 -21.57 19.79 23.18
N ASP A 59 -22.38 20.30 24.10
CA ASP A 59 -21.95 20.64 25.43
C ASP A 59 -22.17 19.48 26.41
N TYR A 60 -23.23 18.68 26.25
CA TYR A 60 -23.54 17.55 27.14
C TYR A 60 -22.75 16.26 26.89
N ILE A 61 -22.11 16.10 25.72
CA ILE A 61 -21.35 14.90 25.36
C ILE A 61 -19.87 15.20 25.44
N VAL A 62 -19.24 14.81 26.55
CA VAL A 62 -17.83 15.08 26.80
C VAL A 62 -17.19 13.83 27.42
N PRO A 63 -16.21 13.17 26.76
CA PRO A 63 -15.74 13.43 25.40
C PRO A 63 -16.79 13.05 24.33
N PRO A 64 -16.74 13.69 23.13
CA PRO A 64 -17.80 13.59 22.11
C PRO A 64 -17.94 12.21 21.43
N GLN A 65 -17.01 11.27 21.64
CA GLN A 65 -16.99 9.95 20.99
C GLN A 65 -16.24 8.91 21.86
N GLU A 66 -16.90 7.85 22.29
CA GLU A 66 -16.28 6.61 22.75
C GLU A 66 -16.85 5.42 21.97
N ASN A 67 -16.00 4.46 21.58
CA ASN A 67 -16.49 3.23 20.98
C ASN A 67 -17.21 2.39 22.05
N ASN A 68 -18.50 2.13 21.85
CA ASN A 68 -19.38 1.35 22.74
C ASN A 68 -19.74 2.02 24.09
N ALA A 69 -19.46 3.32 24.27
CA ALA A 69 -19.83 4.07 25.47
C ALA A 69 -20.18 5.53 25.13
N LEU A 70 -20.89 6.19 26.05
CA LEU A 70 -21.30 7.60 25.92
C LEU A 70 -21.37 8.19 27.33
N PHE A 71 -20.72 9.34 27.53
CA PHE A 71 -20.94 10.15 28.71
C PHE A 71 -22.02 11.20 28.44
N LEU A 72 -23.08 11.17 29.26
CA LEU A 72 -24.11 12.20 29.28
C LEU A 72 -23.95 13.02 30.55
N MET A 73 -23.61 14.30 30.41
CA MET A 73 -23.51 15.20 31.55
C MET A 73 -24.90 15.47 32.16
N THR A 74 -25.13 15.04 33.40
CA THR A 74 -26.37 15.32 34.15
C THR A 74 -26.19 16.43 35.18
N ASN A 75 -24.95 16.68 35.60
CA ASN A 75 -24.56 17.72 36.52
C ASN A 75 -23.13 18.16 36.24
N PHE A 76 -22.79 19.39 36.63
CA PHE A 76 -21.41 19.89 36.57
C PHE A 76 -21.16 20.97 37.61
N ILE A 77 -19.90 21.07 38.02
CA ILE A 77 -19.36 22.15 38.83
C ILE A 77 -18.38 22.92 37.96
N ARG A 78 -18.50 24.25 37.93
CA ARG A 78 -17.56 25.13 37.23
C ARG A 78 -16.84 26.00 38.26
N THR A 79 -15.55 25.76 38.46
CA THR A 79 -14.71 26.57 39.34
C THR A 79 -13.70 27.37 38.51
N HIS A 80 -13.73 28.69 38.67
CA HIS A 80 -12.72 29.56 38.08
C HIS A 80 -11.48 29.59 38.98
N GLN A 81 -10.56 28.67 38.71
CA GLN A 81 -9.35 28.51 39.52
C GLN A 81 -8.18 29.36 38.98
N ARG A 82 -7.37 29.85 39.91
CA ARG A 82 -6.05 30.43 39.63
C ARG A 82 -5.04 29.89 40.63
N GLU A 83 -3.78 29.78 40.22
CA GLU A 83 -2.72 29.39 41.14
C GLU A 83 -2.50 30.51 42.17
N LYS A 84 -2.77 30.21 43.45
CA LYS A 84 -2.52 31.12 44.58
C LYS A 84 -2.45 30.30 45.87
N ARG A 85 -2.20 30.99 47.00
CA ARG A 85 -2.36 30.41 48.32
C ARG A 85 -3.80 30.57 48.80
N CYS A 86 -4.39 29.49 49.32
CA CYS A 86 -5.73 29.50 49.90
C CYS A 86 -5.88 28.48 51.02
N GLU A 87 -6.97 28.58 51.77
CA GLU A 87 -7.37 27.57 52.74
C GLU A 87 -7.72 26.24 52.06
N GLU A 88 -7.29 25.13 52.66
CA GLU A 88 -7.66 23.76 52.26
C GLU A 88 -9.17 23.49 52.43
N SER A 89 -9.68 22.47 51.74
CA SER A 89 -11.12 22.12 51.73
C SER A 89 -11.70 22.06 53.15
N PRO A 90 -12.81 22.78 53.42
CA PRO A 90 -13.42 22.80 54.74
C PRO A 90 -14.10 21.47 55.10
N PHE A 91 -14.20 20.53 54.16
CA PHE A 91 -15.03 19.34 54.30
C PHE A 91 -14.28 18.07 54.73
N ASP A 92 -12.96 18.02 54.59
CA ASP A 92 -12.15 16.93 55.15
C ASP A 92 -11.77 17.28 56.59
N GLN A 93 -12.17 16.46 57.57
CA GLN A 93 -11.85 16.70 58.98
C GLN A 93 -10.34 16.65 59.25
N LYS A 94 -9.55 15.97 58.41
CA LYS A 94 -8.09 15.88 58.54
C LYS A 94 -7.35 17.12 58.03
N THR A 95 -8.04 18.06 57.40
CA THR A 95 -7.47 19.36 56.98
C THR A 95 -7.65 20.44 58.05
N ALA A 96 -8.43 20.12 59.09
CA ALA A 96 -8.63 20.96 60.26
C ALA A 96 -7.35 20.95 61.11
N CYS A 97 -6.74 22.13 61.28
CA CYS A 97 -5.52 22.31 62.05
C CYS A 97 -5.82 23.04 63.37
N PRO A 98 -5.30 22.55 64.50
CA PRO A 98 -5.32 23.29 65.76
C PRO A 98 -4.25 24.39 65.80
N ASP A 99 -3.14 24.21 65.07
CA ASP A 99 -2.01 25.13 65.01
C ASP A 99 -1.19 24.95 63.73
N ASN A 100 -0.16 25.77 63.56
CA ASN A 100 0.77 25.69 62.42
C ASN A 100 1.62 24.41 62.46
N ALA A 101 1.89 23.84 63.65
CA ALA A 101 2.73 22.64 63.80
C ALA A 101 2.06 21.41 63.17
N TYR A 102 0.73 21.32 63.25
CA TYR A 102 -0.04 20.30 62.54
C TYR A 102 0.22 20.31 61.04
N CYS A 103 0.05 21.46 60.38
CA CYS A 103 0.26 21.62 58.93
C CYS A 103 1.73 21.40 58.51
N GLN A 104 2.70 21.55 59.43
CA GLN A 104 4.12 21.33 59.17
C GLN A 104 4.54 19.87 59.30
N THR A 105 3.95 19.13 60.24
CA THR A 105 4.26 17.70 60.48
C THR A 105 3.56 16.79 59.46
N THR A 106 2.45 17.24 58.89
CA THR A 106 1.64 16.51 57.88
C THR A 106 1.81 17.05 56.45
N LYS A 107 2.93 17.71 56.15
CA LYS A 107 3.24 18.31 54.82
C LYS A 107 3.02 17.39 53.60
N ASN A 108 3.06 16.07 53.79
CA ASN A 108 2.86 15.05 52.76
C ASN A 108 1.51 14.32 52.90
N TYR A 109 0.44 15.02 53.28
CA TYR A 109 -0.89 14.45 53.26
C TYR A 109 -1.28 14.09 51.82
N ARG A 110 -1.32 12.78 51.52
CA ARG A 110 -1.51 12.26 50.15
C ARG A 110 -2.86 12.63 49.52
N ARG A 111 -3.83 13.10 50.31
CA ARG A 111 -5.16 13.53 49.83
C ARG A 111 -5.33 15.07 49.88
N ALA A 112 -4.24 15.83 50.07
CA ALA A 112 -4.29 17.29 50.00
C ALA A 112 -4.59 17.75 48.57
N ASN A 113 -5.34 18.85 48.42
CA ASN A 113 -5.65 19.43 47.11
C ASN A 113 -4.51 20.30 46.55
N GLY A 114 -3.44 20.49 47.33
CA GLY A 114 -2.25 21.25 46.95
C GLY A 114 -1.12 21.07 47.97
N LYS A 115 -0.04 21.82 47.80
CA LYS A 115 1.12 21.73 48.70
C LYS A 115 0.89 22.57 49.96
N TRP A 116 0.84 21.94 51.13
CA TRP A 116 0.65 22.68 52.38
C TRP A 116 1.88 23.55 52.70
N THR A 117 1.65 24.84 52.97
CA THR A 117 2.71 25.81 53.29
C THR A 117 3.20 25.67 54.74
N GLY A 118 2.43 24.99 55.59
CA GLY A 118 2.70 24.83 57.02
C GLY A 118 2.12 25.95 57.90
N ARG A 119 1.19 26.77 57.36
CA ARG A 119 0.40 27.74 58.11
C ARG A 119 -1.04 27.25 58.28
N CYS A 120 -1.64 27.54 59.43
CA CYS A 120 -3.03 27.27 59.78
C CYS A 120 -3.82 28.59 59.77
N LEU A 121 -4.88 28.66 58.97
CA LEU A 121 -5.73 29.83 58.79
C LEU A 121 -6.99 29.67 59.65
N PHE A 122 -7.24 30.60 60.57
CA PHE A 122 -8.47 30.62 61.37
C PHE A 122 -9.46 31.60 60.75
N ARG A 123 -10.67 31.11 60.46
CA ARG A 123 -11.76 31.95 59.93
C ARG A 123 -12.49 32.60 61.09
N ASN A 124 -12.39 33.91 61.23
CA ASN A 124 -13.15 34.69 62.20
C ASN A 124 -14.59 34.87 61.70
N ASP A 125 -15.41 33.80 61.79
CA ASP A 125 -16.81 33.88 61.39
C ASP A 125 -17.71 34.13 62.60
N SER A 126 -18.29 35.32 62.67
CA SER A 126 -19.21 35.77 63.72
C SER A 126 -20.62 35.16 63.60
N SER A 127 -20.83 34.21 62.69
CA SER A 127 -22.15 33.65 62.35
C SER A 127 -22.32 32.13 62.49
N ALA A 128 -21.31 31.39 62.99
CA ALA A 128 -21.41 29.95 63.20
C ALA A 128 -21.88 29.56 64.62
N ASN A 129 -23.01 28.85 64.69
CA ASN A 129 -23.57 28.28 65.91
C ASN A 129 -22.55 27.45 66.71
N ARG A 130 -22.48 27.74 68.01
CA ARG A 130 -21.54 27.18 69.01
C ARG A 130 -21.74 25.68 69.28
N SER A 131 -21.22 24.81 68.41
CA SER A 131 -21.11 23.38 68.75
C SER A 131 -19.94 22.62 68.12
N ARG A 132 -19.03 23.30 67.40
CA ARG A 132 -17.74 22.72 66.99
C ARG A 132 -16.61 23.74 67.20
N SER A 133 -15.50 23.30 67.79
CA SER A 133 -14.29 24.11 68.01
C SER A 133 -13.87 24.84 66.72
N PRO A 134 -13.36 26.09 66.78
CA PRO A 134 -12.94 26.84 65.60
C PRO A 134 -11.56 26.32 65.16
N LEU A 135 -11.52 25.10 64.65
CA LEU A 135 -10.31 24.55 64.05
C LEU A 135 -10.02 25.31 62.77
N GLY A 136 -8.80 25.85 62.66
CA GLY A 136 -8.33 26.48 61.44
C GLY A 136 -8.18 25.46 60.29
N ARG A 137 -7.76 25.94 59.12
CA ARG A 137 -7.50 25.11 57.94
C ARG A 137 -6.09 25.35 57.43
N CYS A 138 -5.40 24.30 57.01
CA CYS A 138 -4.05 24.46 56.49
C CYS A 138 -4.08 25.31 55.20
N GLU A 139 -3.17 26.27 55.10
CA GLU A 139 -2.92 27.01 53.88
C GLU A 139 -2.19 26.10 52.89
N LEU A 140 -2.72 26.01 51.68
CA LEU A 140 -2.10 25.30 50.57
C LEU A 140 -1.69 26.28 49.48
N GLU A 141 -0.69 25.87 48.70
CA GLU A 141 -0.27 26.48 47.45
C GLU A 141 -0.70 25.54 46.31
N GLY A 142 -1.58 26.04 45.44
CA GLY A 142 -2.19 25.25 44.36
C GLY A 142 -3.30 26.00 43.63
N TRP A 143 -4.19 25.26 42.96
CA TRP A 143 -5.33 25.81 42.24
C TRP A 143 -6.45 26.20 43.21
N CYS A 144 -6.77 27.49 43.26
CA CYS A 144 -7.73 28.05 44.22
C CYS A 144 -8.79 28.93 43.53
N PRO A 145 -10.05 28.95 44.00
CA PRO A 145 -10.57 28.18 45.13
C PRO A 145 -10.64 26.69 44.83
N ILE A 146 -10.54 25.87 45.88
CA ILE A 146 -10.59 24.42 45.77
C ILE A 146 -12.00 24.01 45.35
N GLU A 147 -12.09 22.92 44.59
CA GLU A 147 -13.35 22.33 44.16
C GLU A 147 -14.20 21.94 45.39
N ASN A 148 -15.49 22.29 45.36
CA ASN A 148 -16.43 21.91 46.41
C ASN A 148 -17.24 20.70 45.96
N ASP A 149 -16.69 19.51 46.20
CA ASP A 149 -17.28 18.24 45.77
C ASP A 149 -18.36 17.74 46.75
N VAL A 150 -18.66 18.50 47.80
CA VAL A 150 -19.60 18.10 48.87
C VAL A 150 -21.00 18.66 48.62
N TYR A 151 -21.09 19.93 48.24
CA TYR A 151 -22.35 20.55 47.87
C TYR A 151 -22.53 20.52 46.36
N LEU A 152 -22.94 19.36 45.86
CA LEU A 152 -23.31 19.21 44.46
C LEU A 152 -24.55 20.05 44.16
N PRO A 153 -24.54 20.85 43.08
CA PRO A 153 -25.71 21.63 42.67
C PRO A 153 -26.83 20.71 42.17
N GLU A 154 -28.03 21.29 42.00
CA GLU A 154 -29.18 20.54 41.49
C GLU A 154 -28.94 20.03 40.07
N PRO A 155 -29.34 18.78 39.76
CA PRO A 155 -29.11 18.18 38.46
C PRO A 155 -29.97 18.82 37.37
N ILE A 156 -29.51 18.72 36.14
CA ILE A 156 -30.17 19.28 34.96
C ILE A 156 -31.33 18.35 34.57
N ARG A 157 -32.54 18.69 35.02
CA ARG A 157 -33.74 17.86 34.80
C ARG A 157 -34.09 17.66 33.33
N ASP A 158 -33.74 18.62 32.46
CA ASP A 158 -33.98 18.51 31.03
C ASP A 158 -33.23 17.34 30.37
N ALA A 159 -32.14 16.86 30.99
CA ALA A 159 -31.41 15.68 30.52
C ALA A 159 -32.32 14.43 30.44
N LEU A 160 -33.38 14.34 31.25
CA LEU A 160 -34.37 13.26 31.20
C LEU A 160 -35.18 13.24 29.90
N ASN A 161 -35.25 14.38 29.21
CA ASN A 161 -35.96 14.50 27.93
C ASN A 161 -35.08 14.15 26.73
N PHE A 162 -33.80 13.81 26.96
CA PHE A 162 -32.89 13.55 25.86
C PHE A 162 -33.18 12.18 25.25
N THR A 163 -32.94 12.10 23.95
CA THR A 163 -33.12 10.88 23.17
C THR A 163 -31.77 10.38 22.70
N ILE A 164 -31.49 9.12 23.00
CA ILE A 164 -30.29 8.39 22.58
C ILE A 164 -30.71 7.44 21.48
N TYR A 165 -30.22 7.67 20.27
CA TYR A 165 -30.41 6.78 19.14
C TYR A 165 -29.19 5.87 18.98
N VAL A 166 -29.43 4.57 19.09
CA VAL A 166 -28.38 3.55 19.02
C VAL A 166 -28.44 2.84 17.67
N LYS A 167 -27.40 3.01 16.85
CA LYS A 167 -27.23 2.22 15.63
C LYS A 167 -26.29 1.07 15.92
N ASN A 168 -26.78 -0.14 15.79
CA ASN A 168 -25.96 -1.33 15.95
C ASN A 168 -25.96 -2.13 14.65
N PHE A 169 -24.76 -2.49 14.21
CA PHE A 169 -24.49 -3.36 13.08
C PHE A 169 -23.79 -4.61 13.62
N ILE A 170 -24.27 -5.77 13.21
CA ILE A 170 -23.67 -7.05 13.57
C ILE A 170 -23.40 -7.89 12.33
N GLU A 171 -22.32 -8.66 12.39
CA GLU A 171 -21.98 -9.68 11.41
C GLU A 171 -21.79 -11.02 12.13
N PHE A 172 -22.43 -12.05 11.59
CA PHE A 172 -22.13 -13.45 11.90
C PHE A 172 -21.13 -13.96 10.86
N PRO A 173 -19.80 -13.87 11.12
CA PRO A 173 -18.76 -14.11 10.12
C PRO A 173 -18.79 -15.53 9.56
N ARG A 174 -19.20 -16.52 10.37
CA ARG A 174 -19.30 -17.92 9.92
C ARG A 174 -20.41 -18.12 8.88
N PHE A 175 -21.48 -17.34 8.98
CA PHE A 175 -22.65 -17.41 8.08
C PHE A 175 -22.69 -16.28 7.05
N LYS A 176 -21.77 -15.30 7.14
CA LYS A 176 -21.73 -14.08 6.31
C LYS A 176 -23.05 -13.30 6.30
N VAL A 177 -23.76 -13.31 7.42
CA VAL A 177 -25.03 -12.61 7.59
C VAL A 177 -24.79 -11.30 8.33
N ILE A 178 -25.21 -10.18 7.73
CA ILE A 178 -25.13 -8.86 8.34
C ILE A 178 -26.54 -8.39 8.72
N ARG A 179 -26.71 -7.90 9.95
CA ARG A 179 -27.97 -7.32 10.43
C ARG A 179 -27.74 -5.95 11.07
N LYS A 180 -28.81 -5.18 11.15
CA LYS A 180 -28.85 -3.85 11.75
C LYS A 180 -30.12 -3.72 12.58
N ASN A 181 -30.05 -2.97 13.69
CA ASN A 181 -31.15 -2.83 14.64
C ASN A 181 -32.24 -1.81 14.24
N PHE A 182 -32.13 -1.17 13.07
CA PHE A 182 -33.10 -0.15 12.62
C PHE A 182 -33.74 -0.53 11.28
N GLN A 183 -35.06 -0.30 11.19
CA GLN A 183 -35.85 -0.50 9.98
C GLN A 183 -35.67 0.66 8.99
N LEU A 184 -35.96 0.42 7.71
CA LEU A 184 -35.83 1.43 6.63
C LEU A 184 -36.95 2.49 6.65
N ASP A 185 -38.02 2.29 7.43
CA ASP A 185 -39.11 3.26 7.54
C ASP A 185 -38.70 4.47 8.39
N VAL A 186 -38.46 5.59 7.71
CA VAL A 186 -38.05 6.87 8.29
C VAL A 186 -39.16 7.48 9.15
N ASN A 187 -40.43 7.20 8.85
CA ASN A 187 -41.55 7.75 9.60
C ASN A 187 -41.67 7.09 10.97
N TYR A 188 -41.54 5.76 11.03
CA TYR A 188 -41.49 5.01 12.28
C TYR A 188 -40.33 5.48 13.18
N LEU A 189 -39.12 5.63 12.63
CA LEU A 189 -37.95 6.06 13.40
C LEU A 189 -38.04 7.50 13.94
N ARG A 190 -38.86 8.37 13.34
CA ARG A 190 -39.07 9.74 13.83
C ARG A 190 -40.01 9.80 15.03
N SER A 191 -40.93 8.85 15.15
CA SER A 191 -41.98 8.85 16.17
C SER A 191 -41.81 7.76 17.22
N CYS A 192 -41.01 6.72 16.97
CA CYS A 192 -40.84 5.64 17.94
C CYS A 192 -39.98 6.08 19.13
N ASN A 193 -40.42 5.71 20.33
CA ASN A 193 -39.61 5.67 21.54
C ASN A 193 -39.67 4.25 22.08
N TYR A 194 -38.54 3.74 22.55
CA TYR A 194 -38.48 2.40 23.13
C TYR A 194 -39.42 2.27 24.33
N ASP A 195 -40.20 1.20 24.30
CA ASP A 195 -41.08 0.75 25.38
C ASP A 195 -41.06 -0.78 25.40
N SER A 196 -40.94 -1.36 26.59
CA SER A 196 -40.89 -2.81 26.79
C SER A 196 -42.20 -3.51 26.40
N VAL A 197 -43.31 -2.76 26.23
CA VAL A 197 -44.61 -3.32 25.83
C VAL A 197 -44.91 -3.05 24.36
N THR A 198 -44.96 -1.78 23.95
CA THR A 198 -45.46 -1.38 22.63
C THR A 198 -44.40 -1.27 21.53
N HIS A 199 -43.16 -0.91 21.88
CA HIS A 199 -42.09 -0.59 20.92
C HIS A 199 -40.75 -1.28 21.28
N LYS A 200 -40.80 -2.60 21.49
CA LYS A 200 -39.67 -3.44 21.93
C LYS A 200 -38.42 -3.37 21.04
N THR A 201 -38.59 -3.06 19.75
CA THR A 201 -37.50 -3.04 18.76
C THR A 201 -37.06 -1.63 18.38
N CYS A 202 -37.64 -0.58 19.00
CA CYS A 202 -37.27 0.80 18.67
C CYS A 202 -35.87 1.11 19.22
N PRO A 203 -34.93 1.59 18.38
CA PRO A 203 -33.56 1.91 18.77
C PRO A 203 -33.38 3.31 19.39
N VAL A 204 -34.46 4.03 19.67
CA VAL A 204 -34.46 5.39 20.22
C VAL A 204 -34.92 5.34 21.68
N PHE A 205 -34.04 5.72 22.59
CA PHE A 205 -34.27 5.63 24.03
C PHE A 205 -34.35 7.02 24.65
N ARG A 206 -35.43 7.31 25.36
CA ARG A 206 -35.51 8.51 26.19
C ARG A 206 -34.82 8.27 27.53
N VAL A 207 -33.96 9.18 27.97
CA VAL A 207 -33.16 9.02 29.20
C VAL A 207 -34.04 8.82 30.44
N GLY A 208 -35.15 9.54 30.56
CA GLY A 208 -36.12 9.34 31.65
C GLY A 208 -36.66 7.90 31.70
N THR A 209 -37.12 7.39 30.56
CA THR A 209 -37.63 6.00 30.45
C THR A 209 -36.56 4.97 30.79
N LEU A 210 -35.30 5.22 30.41
CA LEU A 210 -34.19 4.34 30.78
C LEU A 210 -33.95 4.32 32.30
N LEU A 211 -34.01 5.48 32.97
CA LEU A 211 -33.84 5.56 34.42
C LEU A 211 -34.97 4.85 35.16
N ASP A 212 -36.21 5.00 34.69
CA ASP A 212 -37.39 4.31 35.25
C ASP A 212 -37.28 2.79 35.16
N ILE A 213 -36.69 2.26 34.08
CA ILE A 213 -36.46 0.81 33.91
C ILE A 213 -35.35 0.31 34.84
N VAL A 214 -34.30 1.11 35.02
CA VAL A 214 -33.07 0.71 35.69
C VAL A 214 -33.16 0.81 37.22
N GLU A 215 -33.91 1.79 37.74
CA GLU A 215 -34.06 2.03 39.17
C GLU A 215 -35.47 2.54 39.46
N SER A 216 -36.25 1.78 40.24
CA SER A 216 -37.64 2.13 40.57
C SER A 216 -37.75 3.14 41.70
N ASN A 217 -36.68 3.37 42.47
CA ASN A 217 -36.71 4.28 43.61
C ASN A 217 -36.39 5.74 43.18
N PRO A 218 -37.34 6.70 43.33
CA PRO A 218 -37.12 8.09 42.92
C PRO A 218 -35.96 8.80 43.64
N THR A 219 -35.67 8.42 44.90
CA THR A 219 -34.54 9.03 45.62
C THR A 219 -33.21 8.59 45.02
N GLU A 220 -33.08 7.31 44.67
CA GLU A 220 -31.91 6.77 44.00
C GLU A 220 -31.72 7.37 42.61
N GLN A 221 -32.80 7.53 41.84
CA GLN A 221 -32.75 8.22 40.54
C GLN A 221 -32.22 9.65 40.68
N HIS A 222 -32.65 10.39 41.71
CA HIS A 222 -32.14 11.73 41.98
C HIS A 222 -30.64 11.73 42.29
N TYR A 223 -30.16 10.77 43.10
CA TYR A 223 -28.72 10.61 43.35
C TYR A 223 -27.93 10.24 42.10
N MET A 224 -28.46 9.38 41.23
CA MET A 224 -27.84 9.03 39.95
C MET A 224 -27.65 10.27 39.05
N LEU A 225 -28.62 11.17 39.01
CA LEU A 225 -28.49 12.41 38.24
C LEU A 225 -27.50 13.40 38.87
N LYS A 226 -27.43 13.42 40.22
CA LYS A 226 -26.61 14.38 40.97
C LYS A 226 -25.13 14.01 41.00
N SER A 227 -24.80 12.74 41.18
CA SER A 227 -23.43 12.21 41.30
C SER A 227 -22.94 11.42 40.08
N GLY A 228 -23.84 11.11 39.13
CA GLY A 228 -23.56 10.25 37.98
C GLY A 228 -23.88 8.78 38.24
N ALA A 229 -24.08 8.00 37.18
CA ALA A 229 -24.34 6.55 37.24
C ALA A 229 -23.80 5.85 36.00
N VAL A 230 -23.56 4.53 36.10
CA VAL A 230 -23.06 3.71 34.99
C VAL A 230 -24.16 2.74 34.55
N ILE A 231 -24.74 3.00 33.39
CA ILE A 231 -25.84 2.20 32.85
C ILE A 231 -25.31 1.33 31.70
N ARG A 232 -25.50 0.02 31.80
CA ARG A 232 -25.25 -0.92 30.71
C ARG A 232 -26.49 -1.04 29.85
N VAL A 233 -26.33 -0.83 28.55
CA VAL A 233 -27.30 -1.21 27.52
C VAL A 233 -26.79 -2.47 26.84
N LYS A 234 -27.48 -3.60 27.02
CA LYS A 234 -27.15 -4.87 26.38
C LYS A 234 -28.10 -5.10 25.22
N ILE A 235 -27.54 -5.41 24.05
CA ILE A 235 -28.27 -5.71 22.81
C ILE A 235 -27.99 -7.17 22.47
N ASP A 236 -28.98 -8.03 22.69
CA ASP A 236 -28.90 -9.47 22.40
C ASP A 236 -29.44 -9.76 21.00
N TRP A 237 -28.68 -10.53 20.22
CA TRP A 237 -29.04 -10.99 18.88
C TRP A 237 -29.12 -12.51 18.84
N ASN A 238 -30.19 -13.05 19.42
CA ASN A 238 -30.45 -14.50 19.45
C ASN A 238 -31.22 -14.94 18.20
N CYS A 239 -30.50 -15.05 17.08
CA CYS A 239 -31.11 -15.31 15.79
C CYS A 239 -31.08 -16.78 15.41
N ASN A 240 -32.26 -17.35 15.13
CA ASN A 240 -32.36 -18.66 14.51
C ASN A 240 -32.38 -18.51 12.98
N LEU A 241 -31.25 -18.75 12.32
CA LEU A 241 -31.08 -18.59 10.87
C LEU A 241 -31.81 -19.66 10.04
N ASP A 242 -32.39 -20.69 10.67
CA ASP A 242 -33.28 -21.64 10.00
C ASP A 242 -34.67 -21.04 9.68
N LYS A 243 -34.99 -19.89 10.29
CA LYS A 243 -36.21 -19.11 9.99
C LYS A 243 -35.86 -17.91 9.10
N SER A 244 -36.88 -17.27 8.51
CA SER A 244 -36.67 -16.02 7.77
C SER A 244 -35.85 -15.05 8.60
N LEU A 245 -34.93 -14.35 7.93
CA LEU A 245 -34.09 -13.33 8.55
C LEU A 245 -34.95 -12.29 9.28
N ASP A 246 -36.17 -12.00 8.83
CA ASP A 246 -37.08 -11.01 9.44
C ASP A 246 -37.39 -11.25 10.93
N PHE A 247 -37.26 -12.50 11.41
CA PHE A 247 -37.45 -12.83 12.83
C PHE A 247 -36.19 -12.62 13.69
N CYS A 248 -35.04 -12.37 13.07
CA CYS A 248 -33.81 -11.98 13.74
C CYS A 248 -33.88 -10.48 14.06
N LEU A 249 -34.42 -10.17 15.24
CA LEU A 249 -34.61 -8.83 15.79
C LEU A 249 -33.79 -8.67 17.08
N PRO A 250 -33.31 -7.46 17.40
CA PRO A 250 -32.56 -7.20 18.61
C PRO A 250 -33.45 -7.21 19.85
N GLU A 251 -32.90 -7.69 20.96
CA GLU A 251 -33.50 -7.59 22.29
C GLU A 251 -32.66 -6.68 23.18
N TYR A 252 -33.29 -5.69 23.82
CA TYR A 252 -32.62 -4.69 24.64
C TYR A 252 -32.85 -4.97 26.12
N SER A 253 -31.77 -4.94 26.90
CA SER A 253 -31.84 -4.98 28.37
C SER A 253 -30.94 -3.91 28.99
N PHE A 254 -31.37 -3.40 30.15
CA PHE A 254 -30.74 -2.26 30.82
C PHE A 254 -30.43 -2.64 32.26
N THR A 255 -29.20 -2.37 32.70
CA THR A 255 -28.79 -2.66 34.08
C THR A 255 -27.89 -1.56 34.64
N ARG A 256 -28.12 -1.17 35.89
CA ARG A 256 -27.21 -0.31 36.67
C ARG A 256 -25.98 -1.11 37.10
N LEU A 257 -24.79 -0.70 36.69
CA LEU A 257 -23.55 -1.40 37.05
C LEU A 257 -22.96 -0.92 38.37
N ASP A 258 -23.11 0.36 38.68
CA ASP A 258 -22.64 0.97 39.94
C ASP A 258 -23.50 0.60 41.16
N ALA A 259 -24.58 -0.17 40.97
CA ALA A 259 -25.45 -0.59 42.07
C ALA A 259 -24.77 -1.56 43.06
N ALA A 260 -23.74 -2.30 42.64
CA ALA A 260 -23.00 -3.22 43.49
C ALA A 260 -22.08 -2.50 44.50
N ASP A 261 -21.69 -1.26 44.19
CA ASP A 261 -20.78 -0.44 45.01
C ASP A 261 -21.53 0.54 45.94
N LYS A 262 -22.85 0.35 46.12
CA LYS A 262 -23.69 1.23 46.95
C LYS A 262 -23.19 1.38 48.41
N GLU A 263 -22.44 0.41 48.94
CA GLU A 263 -21.90 0.45 50.31
C GLU A 263 -20.50 1.08 50.43
N GLN A 264 -19.81 1.37 49.31
CA GLN A 264 -18.47 1.97 49.34
C GLN A 264 -18.55 3.50 49.23
N SER A 265 -18.25 4.19 50.34
CA SER A 265 -18.38 5.65 50.49
C SER A 265 -17.35 6.51 49.74
N PHE A 266 -16.36 5.90 49.07
CA PHE A 266 -15.22 6.63 48.51
C PHE A 266 -15.39 7.06 47.04
N ALA A 267 -16.30 6.46 46.28
CA ALA A 267 -16.50 6.77 44.87
C ALA A 267 -17.93 6.44 44.41
N HIS A 268 -18.89 7.31 44.71
CA HIS A 268 -20.24 7.19 44.16
C HIS A 268 -20.33 7.85 42.78
N GLY A 269 -20.77 7.08 41.78
CA GLY A 269 -21.03 7.58 40.43
C GLY A 269 -19.79 7.66 39.53
N PHE A 270 -19.91 8.38 38.41
CA PHE A 270 -18.83 8.57 37.43
C PHE A 270 -18.64 10.06 37.15
N ASN A 271 -17.44 10.57 37.43
CA ASN A 271 -17.05 11.96 37.20
C ASN A 271 -15.65 12.05 36.57
N PHE A 272 -15.41 13.10 35.77
CA PHE A 272 -14.08 13.45 35.26
C PHE A 272 -13.89 14.96 35.29
N ARG A 273 -12.64 15.42 35.22
CA ARG A 273 -12.27 16.84 35.24
C ARG A 273 -11.80 17.27 33.86
N LEU A 274 -12.27 18.42 33.39
CA LEU A 274 -11.87 19.02 32.12
C LEU A 274 -11.19 20.37 32.37
N SER A 275 -9.99 20.59 31.81
CA SER A 275 -9.32 21.89 31.84
C SER A 275 -9.51 22.63 30.51
N SER A 276 -9.76 23.94 30.57
CA SER A 276 -9.83 24.77 29.37
C SER A 276 -8.43 24.98 28.79
N LEU A 277 -8.22 24.57 27.52
CA LEU A 277 -6.95 24.70 26.80
C LEU A 277 -6.42 26.16 26.76
N SER A 278 -5.12 26.34 26.94
CA SER A 278 -4.43 27.63 26.93
C SER A 278 -4.21 28.18 25.51
N LEU A 279 -4.15 29.52 25.37
CA LEU A 279 -3.88 30.22 24.11
C LEU A 279 -2.56 29.78 23.43
N LEU A 280 -1.54 29.45 24.23
CA LEU A 280 -0.25 28.96 23.75
C LEU A 280 -0.40 27.62 23.01
N LEU A 281 -1.22 26.71 23.53
CA LEU A 281 -1.47 25.42 22.90
C LEU A 281 -2.21 25.59 21.57
N ALA A 282 -3.17 26.53 21.51
CA ALA A 282 -3.86 26.89 20.27
C ALA A 282 -2.92 27.47 19.20
N LEU A 283 -1.94 28.31 19.58
CA LEU A 283 -0.95 28.85 18.64
C LEU A 283 0.00 27.77 18.11
N MET A 284 0.53 26.92 19.01
CA MET A 284 1.38 25.79 18.62
C MET A 284 0.65 24.84 17.68
N TYR A 285 -0.62 24.59 17.95
CA TYR A 285 -1.49 23.77 17.12
C TYR A 285 -1.69 24.36 15.72
N ARG A 286 -2.00 25.65 15.61
CA ARG A 286 -2.16 26.34 14.32
C ARG A 286 -0.86 26.36 13.51
N LEU A 287 0.29 26.49 14.18
CA LEU A 287 1.60 26.41 13.54
C LEU A 287 1.85 25.03 12.93
N ILE A 288 1.55 23.95 13.67
CA ILE A 288 1.70 22.57 13.19
C ILE A 288 0.78 22.31 11.99
N GLN A 289 -0.48 22.75 12.04
CA GLN A 289 -1.40 22.65 10.91
C GLN A 289 -0.86 23.35 9.66
N LEU A 290 -0.31 24.55 9.81
CA LEU A 290 0.26 25.32 8.71
C LEU A 290 1.46 24.59 8.09
N LEU A 291 2.36 24.04 8.92
CA LEU A 291 3.51 23.27 8.45
C LEU A 291 3.09 22.03 7.66
N ILE A 292 2.10 21.29 8.15
CA ILE A 292 1.56 20.09 7.45
C ILE A 292 0.91 20.47 6.12
N LEU A 293 0.15 21.58 6.09
CA LEU A 293 -0.48 22.06 4.86
C LEU A 293 0.58 22.45 3.81
N ILE A 294 1.59 23.22 4.20
CA ILE A 294 2.68 23.63 3.31
C ILE A 294 3.43 22.41 2.79
N PHE A 295 3.76 21.46 3.66
CA PHE A 295 4.42 20.21 3.27
C PHE A 295 3.55 19.41 2.30
N GLY A 296 2.25 19.26 2.58
CA GLY A 296 1.32 18.54 1.71
C GLY A 296 1.22 19.15 0.32
N ILE A 297 1.09 20.47 0.21
CA ILE A 297 1.03 21.17 -1.08
C ILE A 297 2.38 21.04 -1.81
N ALA A 298 3.49 21.34 -1.15
CA ALA A 298 4.81 21.30 -1.78
C ALA A 298 5.21 19.88 -2.23
N TYR A 299 4.99 18.89 -1.37
CA TYR A 299 5.39 17.51 -1.65
C TYR A 299 4.38 16.75 -2.51
N LEU A 300 3.10 16.69 -2.10
CA LEU A 300 2.10 15.87 -2.81
C LEU A 300 1.63 16.54 -4.09
N VAL A 301 1.26 17.83 -4.04
CA VAL A 301 0.70 18.53 -5.20
C VAL A 301 1.79 18.93 -6.18
N ILE A 302 2.85 19.59 -5.73
CA ILE A 302 3.89 20.13 -6.63
C ILE A 302 4.93 19.06 -7.00
N HIS A 303 5.63 18.49 -6.03
CA HIS A 303 6.76 17.59 -6.30
C HIS A 303 6.30 16.23 -6.87
N LYS A 304 5.28 15.60 -6.28
CA LYS A 304 4.71 14.34 -6.75
C LYS A 304 3.66 14.49 -7.85
N LYS A 305 3.29 15.72 -8.20
CA LYS A 305 2.25 16.02 -9.21
C LYS A 305 0.95 15.26 -8.94
N GLY A 306 0.49 15.20 -7.69
CA GLY A 306 -0.75 14.53 -7.29
C GLY A 306 -2.03 15.12 -7.91
N TYR A 307 -1.94 16.14 -8.75
CA TYR A 307 -3.04 16.63 -9.57
C TYR A 307 -3.16 15.92 -10.93
N GLN A 308 -2.17 15.08 -11.29
CA GLN A 308 -2.14 14.37 -12.56
C GLN A 308 -2.59 12.92 -12.37
N GLU A 309 -3.48 12.46 -13.24
CA GLU A 309 -3.64 11.03 -13.49
C GLU A 309 -2.41 10.55 -14.28
N ILE A 310 -1.87 9.38 -13.92
CA ILE A 310 -0.65 8.82 -14.52
C ILE A 310 -1.01 7.53 -15.27
N ASP A 311 -0.62 7.48 -16.55
CA ASP A 311 -0.66 6.28 -17.36
C ASP A 311 0.75 5.67 -17.47
N THR A 312 0.93 4.49 -16.87
CA THR A 312 2.16 3.70 -16.96
C THR A 312 2.07 2.60 -18.03
N SER A 313 0.91 2.42 -18.66
CA SER A 313 0.63 1.34 -19.61
C SER A 313 1.03 1.70 -21.05
N ILE A 314 2.29 2.09 -21.24
CA ILE A 314 2.81 2.46 -22.55
C ILE A 314 2.83 1.25 -23.51
N ILE A 315 2.17 1.41 -24.66
CA ILE A 315 2.25 0.45 -25.76
C ILE A 315 3.31 0.96 -26.73
N SER A 316 4.23 0.10 -27.16
CA SER A 316 5.32 0.51 -28.06
C SER A 316 5.52 -0.47 -29.22
N SER A 317 5.92 0.08 -30.36
CA SER A 317 6.33 -0.67 -31.54
C SER A 317 7.61 -0.06 -32.09
N THR A 318 8.65 -0.89 -32.23
CA THR A 318 9.95 -0.45 -32.72
C THR A 318 10.36 -1.19 -33.98
N ILE A 319 10.84 -0.43 -34.97
CA ILE A 319 11.39 -0.93 -36.23
C ILE A 319 12.83 -0.44 -36.34
N LEU A 320 13.74 -1.37 -36.60
CA LEU A 320 15.17 -1.11 -36.73
C LEU A 320 15.60 -1.25 -38.19
N ARG A 321 16.50 -0.37 -38.63
CA ARG A 321 17.14 -0.47 -39.95
C ARG A 321 18.60 -0.11 -39.83
N VAL A 322 19.47 -0.96 -40.38
CA VAL A 322 20.91 -0.70 -40.43
C VAL A 322 21.30 -0.26 -41.84
N LYS A 323 22.24 0.69 -41.93
CA LYS A 323 22.90 1.06 -43.17
C LYS A 323 24.40 1.14 -42.96
N GLY A 324 25.12 0.57 -43.91
CA GLY A 324 26.58 0.48 -43.91
C GLY A 324 27.02 -0.52 -44.98
N LEU A 325 28.24 -0.32 -45.46
CA LEU A 325 28.93 -1.25 -46.36
C LEU A 325 30.25 -1.60 -45.67
N GLY A 326 30.51 -2.90 -45.54
CA GLY A 326 31.76 -3.41 -44.99
C GLY A 326 32.53 -4.21 -46.03
N SER A 327 33.84 -4.32 -45.83
CA SER A 327 34.70 -5.17 -46.63
C SER A 327 35.50 -6.11 -45.72
N ILE A 328 35.55 -7.39 -46.10
CA ILE A 328 36.32 -8.40 -45.36
C ILE A 328 37.29 -9.07 -46.33
N GLN A 329 38.55 -9.18 -45.92
CA GLN A 329 39.52 -10.02 -46.61
C GLN A 329 39.27 -11.47 -46.19
N THR A 330 38.92 -12.30 -47.15
CA THR A 330 38.79 -13.75 -46.94
C THR A 330 40.15 -14.44 -47.04
N ASP A 331 40.26 -15.63 -46.47
CA ASP A 331 41.50 -16.43 -46.45
C ASP A 331 42.07 -16.71 -47.86
N ASP A 332 41.21 -16.63 -48.90
CA ASP A 332 41.57 -16.78 -50.32
C ASP A 332 42.09 -15.48 -50.97
N ASN A 333 42.48 -14.46 -50.19
CA ASN A 333 42.87 -13.10 -50.65
C ASN A 333 41.79 -12.37 -51.48
N HIS A 334 40.54 -12.84 -51.42
CA HIS A 334 39.40 -12.17 -52.05
C HIS A 334 38.74 -11.22 -51.06
N THR A 335 38.45 -10.00 -51.52
CA THR A 335 37.69 -9.02 -50.74
C THR A 335 36.19 -9.28 -50.92
N LEU A 336 35.54 -9.73 -49.85
CA LEU A 336 34.09 -9.88 -49.79
C LEU A 336 33.46 -8.56 -49.34
N VAL A 337 32.59 -7.99 -50.16
CA VAL A 337 31.76 -6.83 -49.77
C VAL A 337 30.51 -7.36 -49.08
N ILE A 338 30.17 -6.76 -47.94
CA ILE A 338 29.07 -7.17 -47.08
C ILE A 338 28.10 -5.99 -46.92
N ASP A 339 26.82 -6.25 -47.17
CA ASP A 339 25.77 -5.25 -47.06
C ASP A 339 24.72 -5.59 -45.98
N GLY A 340 23.66 -4.78 -45.91
CA GLY A 340 22.58 -4.93 -44.94
C GLY A 340 21.94 -6.31 -44.92
N ALA A 341 21.85 -7.00 -46.05
CA ALA A 341 21.25 -8.32 -46.14
C ALA A 341 22.16 -9.41 -45.57
N ASP A 342 23.47 -9.18 -45.58
CA ASP A 342 24.46 -10.16 -45.12
C ASP A 342 24.72 -10.07 -43.60
N TYR A 343 24.81 -8.85 -43.05
CA TYR A 343 25.15 -8.66 -41.63
C TYR A 343 23.95 -8.55 -40.67
N THR A 344 22.71 -8.47 -41.17
CA THR A 344 21.50 -8.48 -40.32
C THR A 344 20.79 -9.84 -40.38
N VAL A 345 21.08 -10.70 -39.41
CA VAL A 345 20.56 -12.08 -39.36
C VAL A 345 19.97 -12.38 -37.97
N PRO A 346 18.67 -12.72 -37.85
CA PRO A 346 17.64 -12.57 -38.88
C PRO A 346 17.40 -11.08 -39.21
N PRO A 347 16.94 -10.75 -40.43
CA PRO A 347 16.72 -9.35 -40.84
C PRO A 347 15.53 -8.68 -40.14
N GLN A 348 14.67 -9.45 -39.46
CA GLN A 348 13.49 -8.97 -38.75
C GLN A 348 13.36 -9.67 -37.40
N GLU A 349 13.66 -8.93 -36.33
CA GLU A 349 13.41 -9.32 -34.95
C GLU A 349 12.64 -8.19 -34.26
N ASN A 350 11.62 -8.53 -33.46
CA ASN A 350 10.84 -7.53 -32.74
C ASN A 350 11.67 -6.96 -31.60
N ASN A 351 11.82 -5.62 -31.55
CA ASN A 351 12.55 -4.91 -30.51
C ASN A 351 14.02 -5.34 -30.34
N ALA A 352 14.60 -6.00 -31.34
CA ALA A 352 16.01 -6.37 -31.29
C ALA A 352 16.61 -6.40 -32.70
N LEU A 353 17.93 -6.33 -32.76
CA LEU A 353 18.71 -6.35 -33.98
C LEU A 353 20.03 -7.03 -33.68
N PHE A 354 20.39 -8.03 -34.48
CA PHE A 354 21.73 -8.57 -34.51
C PHE A 354 22.52 -7.94 -35.65
N LEU A 355 23.72 -7.42 -35.32
CA LEU A 355 24.70 -6.91 -36.26
C LEU A 355 25.93 -7.81 -36.24
N MET A 356 26.15 -8.56 -37.32
CA MET A 356 27.34 -9.39 -37.49
C MET A 356 28.59 -8.53 -37.62
N THR A 357 29.59 -8.78 -36.78
CA THR A 357 30.89 -8.09 -36.79
C THR A 357 32.05 -9.03 -37.14
N ASN A 358 31.85 -10.32 -36.94
CA ASN A 358 32.80 -11.37 -37.28
C ASN A 358 32.06 -12.68 -37.57
N PHE A 359 32.65 -13.59 -38.35
CA PHE A 359 32.05 -14.89 -38.61
C PHE A 359 33.08 -15.94 -38.99
N ILE A 360 32.70 -17.20 -38.79
CA ILE A 360 33.42 -18.36 -39.31
C ILE A 360 32.50 -19.04 -40.32
N ARG A 361 33.02 -19.22 -41.54
CA ARG A 361 32.30 -19.87 -42.64
C ARG A 361 32.94 -21.22 -42.95
N THR A 362 32.16 -22.29 -42.93
CA THR A 362 32.63 -23.64 -43.27
C THR A 362 31.72 -24.23 -44.33
N ASN A 363 32.28 -24.53 -45.50
CA ASN A 363 31.56 -25.24 -46.56
C ASN A 363 31.61 -26.74 -46.26
N GLN A 364 30.45 -27.32 -45.99
CA GLN A 364 30.29 -28.69 -45.53
C GLN A 364 29.51 -29.53 -46.55
N GLN A 365 29.84 -30.81 -46.59
CA GLN A 365 29.11 -31.84 -47.34
C GLN A 365 28.86 -33.02 -46.41
N ASP A 366 27.82 -33.80 -46.69
CA ASP A 366 27.54 -35.02 -45.95
C ASP A 366 28.57 -36.11 -46.31
N LYS A 367 29.52 -36.38 -45.41
CA LYS A 367 30.57 -37.40 -45.58
C LYS A 367 31.16 -37.83 -44.22
N ARG A 368 32.15 -38.71 -44.25
CA ARG A 368 32.96 -39.06 -43.08
C ARG A 368 34.22 -38.20 -43.00
N CYS A 369 34.58 -37.73 -41.80
CA CYS A 369 35.78 -36.95 -41.53
C CYS A 369 36.20 -37.01 -40.06
N GLU A 370 37.38 -36.46 -39.73
CA GLU A 370 37.79 -36.30 -38.34
C GLU A 370 36.98 -35.23 -37.59
N GLU A 371 36.82 -35.43 -36.29
CA GLU A 371 36.21 -34.48 -35.35
C GLU A 371 37.10 -33.25 -35.08
N SER A 372 36.48 -32.13 -34.69
CA SER A 372 37.16 -30.85 -34.47
C SER A 372 38.28 -30.93 -33.41
N PRO A 373 39.46 -30.31 -33.64
CA PRO A 373 40.54 -30.27 -32.66
C PRO A 373 40.16 -29.64 -31.32
N SER A 374 39.14 -28.76 -31.31
CA SER A 374 38.62 -28.06 -30.14
C SER A 374 37.94 -29.00 -29.13
N LEU A 375 37.42 -30.15 -29.57
CA LEU A 375 36.77 -31.12 -28.70
C LEU A 375 37.82 -32.07 -28.08
N LYS A 376 38.21 -31.80 -26.83
CA LYS A 376 39.22 -32.60 -26.12
C LYS A 376 38.85 -34.09 -25.98
N ILE A 377 37.57 -34.39 -25.82
CA ILE A 377 37.04 -35.76 -25.66
C ILE A 377 37.24 -36.60 -26.94
N ALA A 378 37.32 -35.95 -28.10
CA ALA A 378 37.51 -36.61 -29.39
C ALA A 378 38.98 -36.96 -29.71
N ALA A 379 39.94 -36.56 -28.85
CA ALA A 379 41.32 -36.99 -28.99
C ALA A 379 41.44 -38.48 -28.67
N CYS A 380 42.03 -39.27 -29.57
CA CYS A 380 42.12 -40.72 -29.43
C CYS A 380 43.55 -41.21 -29.69
N LYS A 381 43.90 -42.31 -29.00
CA LYS A 381 45.15 -43.06 -29.24
C LYS A 381 44.91 -44.38 -29.95
N ASN A 382 43.70 -44.93 -29.86
CA ASN A 382 43.23 -46.16 -30.48
C ASN A 382 41.70 -46.06 -30.69
N ASP A 383 41.16 -46.90 -31.58
CA ASP A 383 39.74 -46.96 -31.95
C ASP A 383 38.80 -47.17 -30.75
N THR A 384 39.23 -47.95 -29.74
CA THR A 384 38.45 -48.21 -28.53
C THR A 384 38.08 -46.95 -27.75
N HIS A 385 38.89 -45.89 -27.83
CA HIS A 385 38.60 -44.61 -27.18
C HIS A 385 37.41 -43.89 -27.84
N CYS A 386 37.24 -44.07 -29.15
CA CYS A 386 36.12 -43.52 -29.91
C CYS A 386 34.84 -44.35 -29.74
N GLU A 387 34.95 -45.65 -29.46
CA GLU A 387 33.80 -46.50 -29.12
C GLU A 387 33.23 -46.19 -27.74
N LEU A 388 34.09 -45.94 -26.74
CA LEU A 388 33.69 -45.60 -25.37
C LEU A 388 32.85 -44.32 -25.29
N ASN A 389 33.14 -43.34 -26.15
CA ASN A 389 32.53 -42.02 -26.16
C ASN A 389 31.58 -41.81 -27.36
N LYS A 390 31.14 -42.89 -28.01
CA LYS A 390 30.36 -42.89 -29.26
C LYS A 390 29.05 -42.09 -29.20
N ASN A 391 28.47 -41.94 -28.00
CA ASN A 391 27.21 -41.23 -27.74
C ASN A 391 27.42 -39.87 -27.05
N SER A 392 28.58 -39.22 -27.21
CA SER A 392 28.80 -37.90 -26.60
C SER A 392 27.80 -36.86 -27.12
N GLU A 393 27.07 -36.22 -26.22
CA GLU A 393 26.14 -35.13 -26.54
C GLU A 393 26.83 -33.90 -27.17
N LYS A 394 28.17 -33.81 -27.05
CA LYS A 394 28.99 -32.72 -27.60
C LYS A 394 29.62 -33.04 -28.97
N ALA A 395 29.31 -34.19 -29.55
CA ALA A 395 29.81 -34.58 -30.87
C ALA A 395 29.13 -33.78 -31.99
N ASN A 396 29.89 -33.40 -33.03
CA ASN A 396 29.34 -32.66 -34.18
C ASN A 396 28.62 -33.57 -35.19
N GLY A 397 28.74 -34.88 -35.02
CA GLY A 397 28.11 -35.91 -35.84
C GLY A 397 28.18 -37.27 -35.16
N LYS A 398 27.77 -38.33 -35.86
CA LYS A 398 27.73 -39.68 -35.30
C LYS A 398 29.11 -40.34 -35.39
N TRP A 399 29.73 -40.66 -34.27
CA TRP A 399 31.06 -41.29 -34.26
C TRP A 399 31.00 -42.72 -34.81
N THR A 400 31.93 -43.06 -35.72
CA THR A 400 31.98 -44.39 -36.35
C THR A 400 32.66 -45.41 -35.43
N GLY A 401 33.53 -44.95 -34.53
CA GLY A 401 34.36 -45.78 -33.65
C GLY A 401 35.82 -45.89 -34.09
N ARG A 402 36.20 -45.28 -35.22
CA ARG A 402 37.59 -45.28 -35.73
C ARG A 402 38.37 -44.06 -35.29
N CYS A 403 39.67 -44.22 -35.04
CA CYS A 403 40.61 -43.15 -34.71
C CYS A 403 41.48 -42.81 -35.94
N LEU A 404 41.43 -41.56 -36.41
CA LEU A 404 42.20 -41.07 -37.54
C LEU A 404 43.46 -40.37 -37.08
N PHE A 405 44.61 -40.75 -37.61
CA PHE A 405 45.90 -40.08 -37.37
C PHE A 405 46.25 -39.19 -38.56
N ARG A 406 46.64 -37.94 -38.27
CA ARG A 406 47.06 -36.99 -39.29
C ARG A 406 48.54 -37.23 -39.62
N ASN A 407 48.82 -37.77 -40.81
CA ASN A 407 50.18 -37.96 -41.30
C ASN A 407 50.70 -36.62 -41.84
N ASP A 408 51.06 -35.68 -40.95
CA ASP A 408 51.61 -34.39 -41.35
C ASP A 408 53.14 -34.48 -41.43
N THR A 409 53.69 -34.52 -42.66
CA THR A 409 55.14 -34.45 -42.92
C THR A 409 55.71 -33.03 -42.80
N SER A 410 54.88 -32.03 -42.53
CA SER A 410 55.25 -30.62 -42.32
C SER A 410 55.34 -30.29 -40.83
N ALA A 411 56.29 -30.94 -40.15
CA ALA A 411 56.53 -30.73 -38.72
C ALA A 411 57.19 -29.36 -38.45
N ASN A 412 56.42 -28.47 -37.83
CA ASN A 412 56.89 -27.58 -36.77
C ASN A 412 55.73 -27.28 -35.81
N SER A 413 55.15 -28.32 -35.22
CA SER A 413 54.29 -28.18 -34.04
C SER A 413 54.29 -29.46 -33.21
N SER A 414 54.85 -29.36 -32.01
CA SER A 414 54.95 -30.37 -30.97
C SER A 414 53.59 -30.71 -30.31
N ARG A 415 52.52 -30.93 -31.11
CA ARG A 415 51.16 -31.20 -30.61
C ARG A 415 50.38 -32.32 -31.32
N SER A 416 50.96 -33.07 -32.26
CA SER A 416 50.23 -34.07 -33.06
C SER A 416 50.63 -35.53 -32.80
N GLU A 417 50.69 -35.96 -31.53
CA GLU A 417 50.82 -37.41 -31.20
C GLU A 417 49.46 -38.11 -30.98
N LEU A 418 48.35 -37.37 -30.92
CA LEU A 418 47.00 -37.93 -30.72
C LEU A 418 46.16 -37.83 -32.00
N GLY A 419 45.55 -38.95 -32.39
CA GLY A 419 44.55 -39.01 -33.45
C GLY A 419 43.22 -38.39 -33.02
N ARG A 420 42.26 -38.34 -33.94
CA ARG A 420 40.91 -37.80 -33.72
C ARG A 420 39.85 -38.79 -34.18
N CYS A 421 38.75 -38.89 -33.44
CA CYS A 421 37.68 -39.83 -33.79
C CYS A 421 37.02 -39.46 -35.13
N GLU A 422 36.77 -40.46 -35.97
CA GLU A 422 36.01 -40.34 -37.20
C GLU A 422 34.51 -40.23 -36.89
N LEU A 423 33.85 -39.29 -37.57
CA LEU A 423 32.40 -39.11 -37.52
C LEU A 423 31.77 -39.11 -38.90
N GLU A 424 30.48 -39.41 -38.92
CA GLU A 424 29.60 -39.33 -40.08
C GLU A 424 28.62 -38.16 -39.88
N GLY A 425 28.63 -37.22 -40.82
CA GLY A 425 27.81 -36.02 -40.78
C GLY A 425 28.33 -34.90 -41.68
N TRP A 426 28.12 -33.66 -41.25
CA TRP A 426 28.54 -32.48 -42.03
C TRP A 426 30.02 -32.19 -41.90
N CYS A 427 30.74 -32.42 -42.99
CA CYS A 427 32.20 -32.44 -43.03
C CYS A 427 32.77 -31.50 -44.11
N PRO A 428 33.91 -30.81 -43.87
CA PRO A 428 34.69 -30.82 -42.63
C PRO A 428 33.94 -30.15 -41.46
N VAL A 429 34.26 -30.57 -40.23
CA VAL A 429 33.71 -29.95 -39.02
C VAL A 429 34.23 -28.52 -38.88
N GLU A 430 33.42 -27.67 -38.26
CA GLU A 430 33.82 -26.30 -37.91
C GLU A 430 35.10 -26.26 -37.07
N ASN A 431 36.03 -25.37 -37.44
CA ASN A 431 37.26 -25.12 -36.70
C ASN A 431 37.14 -23.86 -35.84
N ASP A 432 36.80 -24.05 -34.56
CA ASP A 432 36.68 -22.99 -33.56
C ASP A 432 38.02 -22.61 -32.88
N TYR A 433 39.16 -23.14 -33.35
CA TYR A 433 40.47 -22.90 -32.73
C TYR A 433 41.02 -21.49 -33.03
N TYR A 434 40.73 -20.96 -34.21
CA TYR A 434 41.18 -19.64 -34.64
C TYR A 434 39.96 -18.81 -35.07
N ILE A 435 39.73 -17.70 -34.36
CA ILE A 435 38.70 -16.72 -34.70
C ILE A 435 39.40 -15.57 -35.42
N SER A 436 39.00 -15.33 -36.67
CA SER A 436 39.54 -14.25 -37.51
C SER A 436 39.35 -12.87 -36.89
N GLU A 437 40.09 -11.89 -37.39
CA GLU A 437 39.96 -10.50 -36.92
C GLU A 437 38.59 -9.91 -37.31
N PRO A 438 37.93 -9.15 -36.40
CA PRO A 438 36.62 -8.57 -36.67
C PRO A 438 36.69 -7.43 -37.69
N THR A 439 35.56 -7.14 -38.31
CA THR A 439 35.45 -6.06 -39.30
C THR A 439 35.31 -4.71 -38.60
N HIS A 440 36.32 -3.84 -38.72
CA HIS A 440 36.27 -2.49 -38.15
C HIS A 440 35.30 -1.55 -38.88
N ASP A 441 34.93 -1.84 -40.13
CA ASP A 441 33.94 -1.05 -40.89
C ASP A 441 32.57 -1.00 -40.18
N ALA A 442 32.24 -2.01 -39.38
CA ALA A 442 31.01 -2.07 -38.60
C ALA A 442 30.86 -0.86 -37.64
N LEU A 443 31.96 -0.25 -37.18
CA LEU A 443 31.93 0.96 -36.34
C LEU A 443 31.36 2.18 -37.08
N ASN A 444 31.39 2.18 -38.40
CA ASN A 444 30.87 3.26 -39.24
C ASN A 444 29.41 3.05 -39.64
N PHE A 445 28.83 1.90 -39.28
CA PHE A 445 27.44 1.62 -39.60
C PHE A 445 26.49 2.50 -38.79
N THR A 446 25.33 2.76 -39.38
CA THR A 446 24.28 3.59 -38.78
C THR A 446 23.04 2.76 -38.54
N ILE A 447 22.52 2.83 -37.33
CA ILE A 447 21.28 2.18 -36.89
C ILE A 447 20.21 3.26 -36.80
N TYR A 448 19.16 3.13 -37.61
CA TYR A 448 18.00 4.00 -37.56
C TYR A 448 16.87 3.32 -36.78
N VAL A 449 16.47 3.94 -35.67
CA VAL A 449 15.43 3.44 -34.77
C VAL A 449 14.13 4.21 -35.01
N LYS A 450 13.10 3.52 -35.52
CA LYS A 450 11.75 4.07 -35.59
C LYS A 450 10.95 3.53 -34.41
N ASN A 451 10.58 4.39 -33.50
CA ASN A 451 9.79 4.02 -32.34
C ASN A 451 8.46 4.77 -32.37
N PHE A 452 7.38 4.01 -32.23
CA PHE A 452 6.01 4.49 -32.06
C PHE A 452 5.52 4.10 -30.68
N ILE A 453 4.89 5.03 -29.98
CA ILE A 453 4.33 4.80 -28.66
C ILE A 453 2.91 5.30 -28.58
N GLU A 454 2.12 4.66 -27.73
CA GLU A 454 0.78 5.07 -27.37
C GLU A 454 0.61 5.02 -25.86
N PHE A 455 0.05 6.10 -25.31
CA PHE A 455 -0.50 6.13 -23.95
C PHE A 455 -2.00 5.87 -24.04
N PRO A 456 -2.46 4.61 -23.89
CA PRO A 456 -3.83 4.20 -24.18
C PRO A 456 -4.86 4.91 -23.29
N ARG A 457 -4.50 5.24 -22.04
CA ARG A 457 -5.41 5.95 -21.12
C ARG A 457 -5.78 7.34 -21.64
N PHE A 458 -4.83 8.01 -22.29
CA PHE A 458 -5.02 9.37 -22.81
C PHE A 458 -5.23 9.41 -24.33
N LYS A 459 -5.15 8.26 -25.02
CA LYS A 459 -5.20 8.12 -26.49
C LYS A 459 -4.19 9.02 -27.21
N VAL A 460 -3.00 9.17 -26.62
CA VAL A 460 -1.92 9.99 -27.17
C VAL A 460 -0.91 9.10 -27.86
N ILE A 461 -0.76 9.27 -29.17
CA ILE A 461 0.23 8.55 -29.99
C ILE A 461 1.41 9.49 -30.27
N ARG A 462 2.63 9.00 -30.07
CA ARG A 462 3.87 9.72 -30.38
C ARG A 462 4.85 8.84 -31.13
N LYS A 463 5.83 9.51 -31.73
CA LYS A 463 6.92 8.91 -32.49
C LYS A 463 8.21 9.65 -32.21
N ASN A 464 9.34 8.95 -32.24
CA ASN A 464 10.64 9.54 -31.92
C ASN A 464 11.25 10.41 -33.03
N PHE A 465 10.69 10.41 -34.24
CA PHE A 465 11.20 11.17 -35.39
C PHE A 465 10.28 12.32 -35.79
N GLN A 466 10.88 13.48 -36.07
CA GLN A 466 10.17 14.65 -36.58
C GLN A 466 9.90 14.56 -38.09
N PHE A 467 8.96 15.35 -38.60
CA PHE A 467 8.63 15.40 -40.03
C PHE A 467 9.67 16.11 -40.89
N ASN A 468 10.64 16.82 -40.28
CA ASN A 468 11.69 17.53 -41.04
C ASN A 468 12.66 16.53 -41.68
N THR A 469 12.40 16.20 -42.94
CA THR A 469 13.18 15.26 -43.75
C THR A 469 14.62 15.72 -43.98
N SER A 470 14.88 17.03 -43.92
CA SER A 470 16.23 17.58 -44.04
C SER A 470 17.07 17.25 -42.80
N TYR A 471 16.52 17.42 -41.59
CA TYR A 471 17.20 17.09 -40.33
C TYR A 471 17.61 15.62 -40.25
N LEU A 472 16.69 14.72 -40.64
CA LEU A 472 16.94 13.27 -40.60
C LEU A 472 18.01 12.79 -41.60
N ARG A 473 18.42 13.60 -42.58
CA ARG A 473 19.48 13.21 -43.53
C ARG A 473 20.89 13.43 -42.97
N TYR A 474 21.08 14.39 -42.07
CA TYR A 474 22.39 14.77 -41.56
C TYR A 474 22.57 14.53 -40.05
N CYS A 475 21.48 14.33 -39.29
CA CYS A 475 21.61 14.16 -37.85
C CYS A 475 22.30 12.83 -37.52
N ASN A 476 23.23 12.89 -36.56
CA ASN A 476 23.74 11.74 -35.85
C ASN A 476 23.49 11.98 -34.37
N TYR A 477 23.09 10.95 -33.64
CA TYR A 477 22.86 11.04 -32.21
C TYR A 477 24.14 11.45 -31.47
N ASP A 478 23.99 12.44 -30.61
CA ASP A 478 25.01 12.91 -29.70
C ASP A 478 24.33 13.34 -28.40
N SER A 479 24.95 13.01 -27.26
CA SER A 479 24.36 13.24 -25.93
C SER A 479 24.28 14.72 -25.56
N VAL A 480 24.92 15.63 -26.30
CA VAL A 480 24.92 17.07 -26.02
C VAL A 480 24.18 17.85 -27.10
N THR A 481 24.56 17.67 -28.36
CA THR A 481 24.11 18.50 -29.49
C THR A 481 22.83 17.98 -30.17
N HIS A 482 22.69 16.66 -30.32
CA HIS A 482 21.62 16.02 -31.09
C HIS A 482 20.91 14.90 -30.30
N LYS A 483 20.47 15.20 -29.08
CA LYS A 483 19.85 14.26 -28.13
C LYS A 483 18.61 13.52 -28.65
N THR A 484 17.86 14.13 -29.57
CA THR A 484 16.61 13.57 -30.09
C THR A 484 16.79 12.84 -31.43
N CYS A 485 17.99 12.83 -32.00
CA CYS A 485 18.22 12.19 -33.29
C CYS A 485 18.07 10.66 -33.18
N PRO A 486 17.26 10.02 -34.03
CA PRO A 486 17.02 8.57 -34.00
C PRO A 486 18.05 7.75 -34.80
N MET A 487 19.14 8.38 -35.28
CA MET A 487 20.21 7.74 -36.05
C MET A 487 21.46 7.60 -35.20
N PHE A 488 21.89 6.35 -34.99
CA PHE A 488 23.00 6.03 -34.09
C PHE A 488 24.15 5.42 -34.89
N ARG A 489 25.35 5.99 -34.79
CA ARG A 489 26.56 5.37 -35.31
C ARG A 489 27.05 4.32 -34.33
N VAL A 490 27.37 3.11 -34.81
CA VAL A 490 27.78 1.99 -33.96
C VAL A 490 29.02 2.31 -33.13
N GLY A 491 30.03 2.96 -33.71
CA GLY A 491 31.23 3.38 -32.97
C GLY A 491 30.90 4.32 -31.79
N THR A 492 30.08 5.33 -32.04
CA THR A 492 29.64 6.27 -30.99
C THR A 492 28.84 5.57 -29.89
N LEU A 493 28.03 4.56 -30.23
CA LEU A 493 27.32 3.75 -29.23
C LEU A 493 28.30 2.95 -28.37
N LEU A 494 29.32 2.33 -28.97
CA LEU A 494 30.32 1.57 -28.23
C LEU A 494 31.16 2.47 -27.32
N ASP A 495 31.50 3.68 -27.77
CA ASP A 495 32.23 4.67 -26.96
C ASP A 495 31.43 5.11 -25.71
N ILE A 496 30.10 5.18 -25.80
CA ILE A 496 29.23 5.50 -24.66
C ILE A 496 29.10 4.31 -23.70
N VAL A 497 29.00 3.10 -24.25
CA VAL A 497 28.71 1.88 -23.49
C VAL A 497 29.95 1.36 -22.75
N GLU A 498 31.13 1.45 -23.37
CA GLU A 498 32.38 0.92 -22.85
C GLU A 498 33.53 1.86 -23.21
N SER A 499 34.23 2.40 -22.21
CA SER A 499 35.34 3.32 -22.43
C SER A 499 36.66 2.62 -22.71
N ASN A 500 36.78 1.33 -22.36
CA ASN A 500 37.98 0.55 -22.58
C ASN A 500 38.04 -0.01 -24.01
N ARG A 501 39.00 0.46 -24.81
CA ARG A 501 39.20 0.00 -26.20
C ARG A 501 39.47 -1.50 -26.34
N THR A 502 40.11 -2.11 -25.36
CA THR A 502 40.39 -3.55 -25.38
C THR A 502 39.10 -4.36 -25.25
N GLU A 503 38.19 -3.92 -24.40
CA GLU A 503 36.86 -4.53 -24.26
C GLU A 503 36.03 -4.31 -25.51
N GLN A 504 36.04 -3.10 -26.09
CA GLN A 504 35.36 -2.82 -27.37
C GLN A 504 35.84 -3.76 -28.49
N TYR A 505 37.15 -4.02 -28.56
CA TYR A 505 37.72 -4.98 -29.52
C TYR A 505 37.15 -6.40 -29.30
N TYR A 506 37.11 -6.88 -28.06
CA TYR A 506 36.51 -8.18 -27.75
C TYR A 506 35.00 -8.23 -28.03
N MET A 507 34.26 -7.13 -27.83
CA MET A 507 32.85 -7.02 -28.19
C MET A 507 32.65 -7.19 -29.71
N LEU A 508 33.55 -6.68 -30.54
CA LEU A 508 33.50 -6.90 -32.00
C LEU A 508 33.96 -8.31 -32.39
N LYS A 509 34.94 -8.89 -31.70
CA LYS A 509 35.51 -10.20 -32.03
C LYS A 509 34.63 -11.38 -31.60
N LEU A 510 34.07 -11.33 -30.39
CA LEU A 510 33.29 -12.39 -29.74
C LEU A 510 31.79 -12.06 -29.66
N GLY A 511 31.40 -10.83 -29.96
CA GLY A 511 30.03 -10.32 -29.82
C GLY A 511 29.74 -9.75 -28.45
N ALA A 512 28.62 -9.03 -28.33
CA ALA A 512 28.14 -8.44 -27.08
C ALA A 512 26.64 -8.16 -27.13
N VAL A 513 26.02 -7.96 -25.96
CA VAL A 513 24.59 -7.64 -25.86
C VAL A 513 24.43 -6.23 -25.30
N ILE A 514 23.86 -5.34 -26.10
CA ILE A 514 23.70 -3.92 -25.77
C ILE A 514 22.21 -3.60 -25.68
N ARG A 515 21.79 -3.03 -24.55
CA ARG A 515 20.44 -2.49 -24.38
C ARG A 515 20.42 -1.02 -24.78
N VAL A 516 19.52 -0.67 -25.68
CA VAL A 516 19.12 0.70 -26.03
C VAL A 516 17.78 0.97 -25.35
N LYS A 517 17.78 1.81 -24.32
CA LYS A 517 16.57 2.16 -23.59
C LYS A 517 16.03 3.51 -24.08
N ILE A 518 14.74 3.57 -24.38
CA ILE A 518 14.01 4.76 -24.82
C ILE A 518 12.97 5.10 -23.75
N ASP A 519 13.20 6.19 -23.02
CA ASP A 519 12.30 6.67 -21.98
C ASP A 519 11.39 7.80 -22.49
N TRP A 520 10.09 7.64 -22.26
CA TRP A 520 9.04 8.61 -22.62
C TRP A 520 8.32 9.12 -21.38
N ASN A 521 8.93 10.10 -20.70
CA ASN A 521 8.37 10.72 -19.50
C ASN A 521 7.66 12.01 -19.87
N CYS A 522 6.37 11.91 -20.20
CA CYS A 522 5.63 13.00 -20.81
C CYS A 522 4.67 13.68 -19.84
N ASN A 523 4.79 15.00 -19.74
CA ASN A 523 3.77 15.82 -19.09
C ASN A 523 2.80 16.37 -20.15
N LEU A 524 1.61 15.78 -20.22
CA LEU A 524 0.56 16.11 -21.19
C LEU A 524 -0.19 17.41 -20.84
N ASP A 525 0.13 18.07 -19.72
CA ASP A 525 -0.37 19.41 -19.42
C ASP A 525 0.37 20.49 -20.23
N LYS A 526 1.55 20.15 -20.76
CA LYS A 526 2.32 20.99 -21.67
C LYS A 526 2.02 20.60 -23.13
N SER A 527 2.52 21.40 -24.08
CA SER A 527 2.45 21.01 -25.50
C SER A 527 3.08 19.63 -25.72
N LEU A 528 2.47 18.85 -26.61
CA LEU A 528 2.95 17.55 -27.05
C LEU A 528 4.36 17.60 -27.65
N ASP A 529 4.84 18.78 -28.06
CA ASP A 529 6.19 18.97 -28.59
C ASP A 529 7.28 18.75 -27.54
N PHE A 530 6.97 18.91 -26.24
CA PHE A 530 7.89 18.65 -25.14
C PHE A 530 7.94 17.18 -24.73
N CYS A 531 7.02 16.35 -25.24
CA CYS A 531 7.06 14.91 -25.08
C CYS A 531 8.05 14.34 -26.10
N LEU A 532 9.31 14.23 -25.66
CA LEU A 532 10.45 13.78 -26.44
C LEU A 532 11.09 12.56 -25.78
N PRO A 533 11.67 11.64 -26.57
CA PRO A 533 12.33 10.45 -26.05
C PRO A 533 13.70 10.79 -25.43
N GLU A 534 14.05 10.08 -24.38
CA GLU A 534 15.39 10.07 -23.80
C GLU A 534 16.06 8.71 -24.04
N TYR A 535 17.28 8.73 -24.57
CA TYR A 535 18.02 7.51 -24.93
C TYR A 535 19.11 7.22 -23.90
N SER A 536 19.19 5.96 -23.46
CA SER A 536 20.30 5.46 -22.65
C SER A 536 20.79 4.10 -23.15
N PHE A 537 22.09 3.84 -22.95
CA PHE A 537 22.76 2.67 -23.52
C PHE A 537 23.52 1.93 -22.43
N THR A 538 23.39 0.61 -22.39
CA THR A 538 24.04 -0.22 -21.36
C THR A 538 24.43 -1.58 -21.93
N ARG A 539 25.63 -2.08 -21.60
CA ARG A 539 26.06 -3.46 -21.89
C ARG A 539 25.41 -4.42 -20.89
N LEU A 540 24.74 -5.46 -21.38
CA LEU A 540 24.05 -6.44 -20.53
C LEU A 540 24.92 -7.65 -20.17
N ASP A 541 25.78 -8.09 -21.10
CA ASP A 541 26.68 -9.25 -20.93
C ASP A 541 27.91 -8.96 -20.04
N ALA A 542 28.03 -7.74 -19.49
CA ALA A 542 29.15 -7.35 -18.65
C ALA A 542 29.15 -8.05 -17.27
N ALA A 543 27.99 -8.51 -16.79
CA ALA A 543 27.84 -9.22 -15.51
C ALA A 543 28.32 -10.68 -15.56
N ASP A 544 28.41 -11.27 -16.77
CA ASP A 544 28.78 -12.69 -16.96
C ASP A 544 30.31 -12.90 -17.05
N LYS A 545 31.12 -11.89 -16.70
CA LYS A 545 32.60 -11.97 -16.73
C LYS A 545 33.16 -13.09 -15.85
N GLU A 546 32.42 -13.56 -14.84
CA GLU A 546 32.84 -14.63 -13.93
C GLU A 546 32.57 -16.06 -14.46
N GLN A 547 31.78 -16.23 -15.52
CA GLN A 547 31.47 -17.54 -16.10
C GLN A 547 32.32 -17.82 -17.35
N SER A 548 33.31 -18.70 -17.22
CA SER A 548 34.30 -19.04 -18.24
C SER A 548 33.77 -19.77 -19.50
N PHE A 549 32.47 -20.08 -19.57
CA PHE A 549 31.89 -20.94 -20.60
C PHE A 549 31.21 -20.17 -21.75
N ALA A 550 30.83 -18.89 -21.58
CA ALA A 550 30.08 -18.14 -22.58
C ALA A 550 30.43 -16.64 -22.59
N HIS A 551 31.58 -16.29 -23.17
CA HIS A 551 31.92 -14.89 -23.41
C HIS A 551 31.35 -14.41 -24.76
N GLY A 552 30.63 -13.30 -24.74
CA GLY A 552 30.08 -12.63 -25.94
C GLY A 552 28.75 -13.20 -26.43
N PHE A 553 28.37 -12.88 -27.68
CA PHE A 553 27.12 -13.33 -28.30
C PHE A 553 27.37 -13.87 -29.70
N ASN A 554 27.03 -15.15 -29.90
CA ASN A 554 27.18 -15.84 -31.17
C ASN A 554 26.05 -16.85 -31.40
N PHE A 555 25.80 -17.16 -32.67
CA PHE A 555 24.90 -18.24 -33.07
C PHE A 555 25.31 -18.82 -34.41
N ARG A 556 24.73 -19.97 -34.77
CA ARG A 556 24.99 -20.68 -36.02
C ARG A 556 23.76 -20.69 -36.90
N PHE A 557 23.96 -20.50 -38.20
CA PHE A 557 22.96 -20.74 -39.23
C PHE A 557 23.60 -21.42 -40.43
N ALA A 558 22.79 -22.10 -41.25
CA ALA A 558 23.30 -22.83 -42.41
C ALA A 558 22.48 -22.50 -43.66
N SER A 559 23.19 -22.32 -44.78
CA SER A 559 22.59 -22.18 -46.11
C SER A 559 22.77 -23.50 -46.87
N TYR A 560 21.68 -24.17 -47.20
CA TYR A 560 21.70 -25.48 -47.87
C TYR A 560 21.64 -25.33 -49.39
N TRP A 561 22.45 -26.12 -50.09
CA TRP A 561 22.47 -26.15 -51.55
C TRP A 561 22.81 -27.57 -52.06
N LYS A 562 22.52 -27.85 -53.33
CA LYS A 562 22.80 -29.16 -53.94
C LYS A 562 23.67 -28.99 -55.18
N HIS A 563 24.62 -29.90 -55.34
CA HIS A 563 25.46 -29.96 -56.54
C HIS A 563 25.73 -31.41 -56.90
N GLN A 564 25.52 -31.78 -58.17
CA GLN A 564 25.69 -33.16 -58.68
C GLN A 564 25.03 -34.23 -57.77
N ASN A 565 23.77 -33.99 -57.37
CA ASN A 565 22.98 -34.87 -56.50
C ASN A 565 23.54 -35.12 -55.09
N ARG A 566 24.56 -34.37 -54.67
CA ARG A 566 25.06 -34.34 -53.29
C ARG A 566 24.55 -33.09 -52.56
N SER A 567 24.24 -33.27 -51.28
CA SER A 567 23.80 -32.20 -50.40
C SER A 567 25.01 -31.49 -49.79
N TYR A 568 25.04 -30.17 -49.97
CA TYR A 568 26.03 -29.28 -49.39
C TYR A 568 25.34 -28.28 -48.47
N ARG A 569 26.08 -27.76 -47.50
CA ARG A 569 25.66 -26.58 -46.75
C ARG A 569 26.86 -25.69 -46.48
N THR A 570 26.60 -24.40 -46.44
CA THR A 570 27.55 -23.44 -45.87
C THR A 570 27.08 -23.17 -44.45
N LEU A 571 27.82 -23.66 -43.47
CA LEU A 571 27.62 -23.33 -42.06
C LEU A 571 28.30 -22.00 -41.77
N THR A 572 27.57 -21.07 -41.16
CA THR A 572 28.10 -19.79 -40.70
C THR A 572 27.86 -19.68 -39.21
N LYS A 573 28.94 -19.55 -38.43
CA LYS A 573 28.87 -19.11 -37.03
C LYS A 573 29.14 -17.62 -37.00
N ALA A 574 28.12 -16.85 -36.65
CA ALA A 574 28.20 -15.40 -36.59
C ALA A 574 28.44 -14.93 -35.16
N TYR A 575 29.38 -13.98 -35.01
CA TYR A 575 29.66 -13.22 -33.81
C TYR A 575 29.27 -11.77 -34.09
N GLY A 576 28.65 -11.12 -33.11
CA GLY A 576 28.10 -9.80 -33.37
C GLY A 576 27.53 -9.10 -32.17
N LEU A 577 27.16 -7.85 -32.41
CA LEU A 577 26.48 -7.00 -31.44
C LEU A 577 24.97 -7.23 -31.54
N ARG A 578 24.35 -7.67 -30.44
CA ARG A 578 22.90 -7.75 -30.32
C ARG A 578 22.38 -6.52 -29.60
N PHE A 579 21.64 -5.68 -30.32
CA PHE A 579 20.96 -4.52 -29.77
C PHE A 579 19.54 -4.91 -29.34
N ILE A 580 19.20 -4.68 -28.07
CA ILE A 580 17.85 -4.91 -27.52
C ILE A 580 17.24 -3.54 -27.21
N ILE A 581 16.09 -3.25 -27.79
CA ILE A 581 15.37 -2.01 -27.57
C ILE A 581 14.36 -2.20 -26.44
N SER A 582 14.55 -1.42 -25.38
CA SER A 582 13.63 -1.37 -24.23
C SER A 582 12.94 -0.03 -24.23
N VAL A 583 11.61 -0.01 -24.30
CA VAL A 583 10.83 1.23 -24.25
C VAL A 583 10.09 1.29 -22.93
N SER A 584 10.24 2.38 -22.20
CA SER A 584 9.53 2.64 -20.95
C SER A 584 9.09 4.09 -20.89
N GLY A 585 8.15 4.40 -20.01
CA GLY A 585 7.67 5.76 -19.86
C GLY A 585 6.36 5.83 -19.10
N TYR A 586 6.00 7.04 -18.75
CA TYR A 586 4.68 7.35 -18.22
C TYR A 586 4.23 8.70 -18.75
N ALA A 587 2.93 8.85 -18.90
CA ALA A 587 2.31 10.12 -19.20
C ALA A 587 1.51 10.61 -18.00
N GLY A 588 1.61 11.90 -17.68
CA GLY A 588 0.77 12.55 -16.68
C GLY A 588 -0.11 13.60 -17.32
N ARG A 589 -1.42 13.60 -17.02
CA ARG A 589 -2.36 14.65 -17.45
C ARG A 589 -3.20 15.10 -16.26
N PHE A 590 -3.50 16.39 -16.18
CA PHE A 590 -4.37 16.97 -15.17
C PHE A 590 -5.72 16.25 -15.14
N ASP A 591 -6.09 15.78 -13.95
CA ASP A 591 -7.39 15.19 -13.67
C ASP A 591 -7.95 15.74 -12.37
N LEU A 592 -9.13 16.33 -12.46
CA LEU A 592 -9.79 16.97 -11.33
C LEU A 592 -10.13 15.96 -10.22
N MET A 593 -10.47 14.72 -10.58
CA MET A 593 -10.82 13.69 -9.60
C MET A 593 -9.61 13.29 -8.77
N THR A 594 -8.46 13.07 -9.41
CA THR A 594 -7.20 12.74 -8.74
C THR A 594 -6.75 13.87 -7.80
N LEU A 595 -6.89 15.13 -8.22
CA LEU A 595 -6.65 16.29 -7.36
C LEU A 595 -7.59 16.30 -6.14
N ALA A 596 -8.90 16.09 -6.34
CA ALA A 596 -9.89 16.10 -5.26
C ALA A 596 -9.64 14.98 -4.24
N LEU A 597 -9.27 13.78 -4.69
CA LEU A 597 -8.90 12.65 -3.82
C LEU A 597 -7.68 12.97 -2.96
N ASN A 598 -6.63 13.54 -3.56
CA ASN A 598 -5.41 13.89 -2.84
C ASN A 598 -5.61 15.06 -1.87
N ILE A 599 -6.43 16.05 -2.22
CA ILE A 599 -6.85 17.12 -1.30
C ILE A 599 -7.68 16.53 -0.14
N GLY A 600 -8.61 15.62 -0.43
CA GLY A 600 -9.42 14.95 0.59
C GLY A 600 -8.57 14.17 1.61
N SER A 601 -7.54 13.46 1.13
CA SER A 601 -6.56 12.80 1.98
C SER A 601 -5.77 13.79 2.85
N LEU A 602 -5.30 14.90 2.27
CA LEU A 602 -4.57 15.95 3.00
C LEU A 602 -5.42 16.60 4.11
N VAL A 603 -6.70 16.87 3.83
CA VAL A 603 -7.66 17.36 4.83
C VAL A 603 -7.86 16.33 5.95
N GLY A 604 -7.86 15.04 5.62
CA GLY A 604 -7.91 13.97 6.62
C GLY A 604 -6.72 13.98 7.59
N ILE A 605 -5.50 14.17 7.07
CA ILE A 605 -4.28 14.27 7.90
C ILE A 605 -4.34 15.50 8.81
N LEU A 606 -4.84 16.64 8.34
CA LEU A 606 -5.02 17.84 9.16
C LEU A 606 -6.00 17.62 10.32
N GLY A 607 -7.01 16.75 10.13
CA GLY A 607 -7.98 16.38 11.17
C GLY A 607 -7.40 15.51 12.29
N LEU A 608 -6.37 14.71 12.03
CA LEU A 608 -5.72 13.87 13.07
C LEU A 608 -5.03 14.71 14.13
N VAL A 609 -4.43 15.84 13.75
CA VAL A 609 -3.84 16.78 14.71
C VAL A 609 -4.94 17.31 15.65
N SER A 610 -6.14 17.60 15.14
CA SER A 610 -7.29 18.11 15.92
C SER A 610 -7.78 17.12 16.99
N GLY A 611 -7.69 15.82 16.73
CA GLY A 611 -8.15 14.78 17.64
C GLY A 611 -7.41 14.77 18.99
N TYR A 612 -6.14 15.20 19.02
CA TYR A 612 -5.34 15.23 20.25
C TYR A 612 -5.70 16.38 21.22
N ALA A 613 -6.58 17.32 20.83
CA ALA A 613 -6.91 18.52 21.62
C ALA A 613 -8.35 18.56 22.17
N GLY A 614 -9.11 17.46 22.11
CA GLY A 614 -10.32 17.27 22.91
C GLY A 614 -11.53 18.17 22.61
N ARG A 615 -11.52 18.98 21.54
CA ARG A 615 -12.70 19.77 21.15
C ARG A 615 -12.90 19.77 19.63
N PHE A 616 -13.98 19.10 19.21
CA PHE A 616 -14.71 19.25 17.94
C PHE A 616 -14.12 18.73 16.59
N ASP A 617 -14.74 17.62 16.12
CA ASP A 617 -15.49 17.47 14.87
C ASP A 617 -14.83 17.74 13.49
N LEU A 618 -13.53 17.50 13.34
CA LEU A 618 -12.90 17.42 12.00
C LEU A 618 -12.79 15.99 11.46
N MET A 619 -12.85 14.97 12.31
CA MET A 619 -12.74 13.57 11.88
C MET A 619 -14.00 13.12 11.12
N THR A 620 -15.18 13.59 11.53
CA THR A 620 -16.45 13.39 10.84
C THR A 620 -16.50 14.17 9.51
N LEU A 621 -15.92 15.37 9.43
CA LEU A 621 -15.79 16.13 8.19
C LEU A 621 -14.77 15.49 7.23
N ALA A 622 -13.63 15.02 7.72
CA ALA A 622 -12.62 14.30 6.95
C ALA A 622 -13.13 12.96 6.41
N LEU A 623 -13.84 12.20 7.24
CA LEU A 623 -14.54 10.98 6.82
C LEU A 623 -15.68 11.31 5.86
N ASN A 624 -16.45 12.38 6.08
CA ASN A 624 -17.52 12.78 5.17
C ASN A 624 -17.00 13.34 3.85
N ILE A 625 -15.89 14.08 3.81
CA ILE A 625 -15.25 14.55 2.56
C ILE A 625 -14.60 13.37 1.85
N GLY A 626 -13.90 12.48 2.57
CA GLY A 626 -13.38 11.23 1.99
C GLY A 626 -14.50 10.34 1.43
N SER A 627 -15.64 10.30 2.12
CA SER A 627 -16.86 9.62 1.66
C SER A 627 -17.53 10.36 0.50
N LEU A 628 -17.56 11.70 0.49
CA LEU A 628 -18.18 12.50 -0.58
C LEU A 628 -17.36 12.44 -1.87
N VAL A 629 -16.02 12.47 -1.76
CA VAL A 629 -15.10 12.28 -2.88
C VAL A 629 -15.11 10.81 -3.35
N GLY A 630 -15.26 9.86 -2.42
CA GLY A 630 -15.57 8.46 -2.74
C GLY A 630 -16.90 8.30 -3.47
N ILE A 631 -17.94 9.03 -3.07
CA ILE A 631 -19.27 9.08 -3.73
C ILE A 631 -19.16 9.76 -5.10
N LEU A 632 -18.35 10.81 -5.28
CA LEU A 632 -18.09 11.40 -6.60
C LEU A 632 -17.36 10.43 -7.52
N GLY A 633 -16.43 9.63 -6.99
CA GLY A 633 -15.80 8.51 -7.70
C GLY A 633 -16.81 7.41 -8.07
N LEU A 634 -17.76 7.11 -7.17
CA LEU A 634 -18.83 6.14 -7.38
C LEU A 634 -19.88 6.64 -8.39
N VAL A 635 -20.19 7.94 -8.38
CA VAL A 635 -21.05 8.60 -9.37
C VAL A 635 -20.38 8.62 -10.74
N LYS A 636 -19.07 8.89 -10.83
CA LYS A 636 -18.31 8.75 -12.09
C LYS A 636 -18.31 7.30 -12.58
N PHE A 637 -18.06 6.33 -11.70
CA PHE A 637 -18.11 4.90 -12.04
C PHE A 637 -19.51 4.47 -12.52
N ILE A 638 -20.57 4.92 -11.84
CA ILE A 638 -21.96 4.65 -12.26
C ILE A 638 -22.26 5.35 -13.59
N CYS A 639 -21.83 6.59 -13.80
CA CYS A 639 -22.00 7.29 -15.08
C CYS A 639 -21.20 6.62 -16.22
N ASP A 640 -19.98 6.15 -15.97
CA ASP A 640 -19.16 5.43 -16.94
C ASP A 640 -19.77 4.05 -17.25
N CYS A 641 -20.32 3.34 -16.25
CA CYS A 641 -21.07 2.10 -16.44
C CYS A 641 -22.40 2.31 -17.18
N ILE A 642 -23.13 3.39 -16.90
CA ILE A 642 -24.35 3.76 -17.63
C ILE A 642 -24.02 4.18 -19.06
N ALA A 643 -22.93 4.93 -19.28
CA ALA A 643 -22.46 5.30 -20.62
C ALA A 643 -22.05 4.07 -21.44
N LEU A 644 -21.43 3.06 -20.80
CA LEU A 644 -21.14 1.76 -21.42
C LEU A 644 -22.40 0.93 -21.71
N TYR A 645 -23.50 1.13 -20.97
CA TYR A 645 -24.76 0.42 -21.18
C TYR A 645 -25.71 1.13 -22.16
N VAL A 646 -25.56 2.44 -22.36
CA VAL A 646 -26.40 3.28 -23.21
C VAL A 646 -25.88 3.35 -24.67
N HIS A 647 -24.69 2.85 -24.95
CA HIS A 647 -24.23 2.58 -26.32
C HIS A 647 -24.05 1.08 -26.61
N PRO A 648 -25.13 0.35 -26.92
CA PRO A 648 -25.03 -0.85 -27.72
C PRO A 648 -25.09 -0.43 -29.21
N GLN A 649 -23.94 -0.07 -29.78
CA GLN A 649 -23.62 -0.17 -31.21
C GLN A 649 -22.16 0.14 -31.50
#